data_AF-A0A1S3KFU0-F1
#
_entry.id   AF-A0A1S3KFU0-F1
#
_cell.length_a   1.000
_cell.length_b   1.000
_cell.length_c   1.000
_cell.angle_alpha   90.00
_cell.angle_beta   90.00
_cell.angle_gamma   90.00
#
_symmetry.space_group_name_H-M   'P 1'
#
loop_
_entity.id
_entity.type
_entity.pdbx_description
1 polymer ?
#
loop_
_entity_poly.entity_id
_entity_poly.type
_entity_poly.pdbx_seq_one_letter_code
_entity_poly.pdbx_strand_id
1 'polypeptide(L)'
;MDADFTQLRSTPSKIKTEKEHIENGQSVKTGCNIINIRSVIRESVLGYVFWSLFQGLGPMIWFYPLNELEISGYEVFCLLWLSPIVTCISPIFHLIQHPWVLGGLRLFMVGCIASFQAPTTLQRLILLALGNGAAMLVLVATLWKDSTYQRYLTFWGLMVGFFAVLAGRIWFTSFIPTWWDNPTNSAVLAVGLIATVDKIMSGGDSLPVQKISSPRPYWLSTGVGFGSLLYLTHWIFGEVSIATRWVVTGYPDHGPQPNPWGASILISLAFGILVCCRFSASKIWWIDGALSLVGLYYLPTWQGFACANLLAIYTMSIWPEMIDRLSRCPAGPTLTLSVVTYLVEIFFSVWTVAYNFVPGGEFTREHTDYLIGFMVVCLGLGLFTSSSVKVPGHTAFSLKKPNGTVKGALLCMVLLGLGGFLSRQDPNRYNHPVKYSPKTFRAAIWTYHFGYDNKGWPSLERSFQLLNDTGADFITLLESDASKPFLGNNDLGMWLGERLGMYVDFGPATKDHTWGNLILSKYPIVKSKHHLLPSPHGELAPGITATVNYSGSLVDFVVTHMGNDRDVLDRELQAKFLANELKNSKNPAVFLGYVTSSPGSRDYYQFINQGQVKDIDATDRERWCEYIMYKKLIRLGYARVSHGGLSDTELQMATFQIPEDTDHYKDNDKYVTDPNKVDEKHRFNERFGRYTVGHNWIEEHRFHMSTPKYFIHREGS
;
A
#
# COMPACT_ATOMS: atom_id res chain seq x y z
N MET A 1 -43.58 90.13 36.07
CA MET A 1 -44.79 89.61 35.41
C MET A 1 -44.62 88.12 35.31
N ASP A 2 -45.26 87.42 36.26
CA ASP A 2 -46.01 86.17 36.15
C ASP A 2 -45.35 84.99 35.38
N ALA A 3 -44.93 83.93 36.09
CA ALA A 3 -45.68 82.68 36.38
C ALA A 3 -45.99 81.87 35.10
N ASP A 4 -45.68 80.58 34.91
CA ASP A 4 -45.64 79.49 35.88
C ASP A 4 -45.06 78.16 35.29
N PHE A 5 -44.63 77.26 36.20
CA PHE A 5 -44.56 75.77 36.19
C PHE A 5 -43.65 74.88 35.27
N THR A 6 -42.67 74.23 35.94
CA THR A 6 -42.20 72.79 35.93
C THR A 6 -41.73 72.09 34.63
N GLN A 7 -40.66 71.27 34.56
CA GLN A 7 -40.16 70.20 35.43
C GLN A 7 -38.63 69.92 35.28
N LEU A 8 -37.94 69.74 36.42
CA LEU A 8 -37.04 68.63 36.85
C LEU A 8 -36.24 67.83 35.78
N ARG A 9 -34.97 67.41 35.93
CA ARG A 9 -33.98 67.29 37.03
C ARG A 9 -32.66 66.80 36.39
N SER A 10 -31.49 67.34 36.76
CA SER A 10 -30.25 66.54 36.94
C SER A 10 -29.10 67.35 37.57
N THR A 11 -28.61 66.86 38.70
CA THR A 11 -27.26 67.04 39.29
C THR A 11 -27.11 65.93 40.34
N PRO A 12 -25.91 65.34 40.53
CA PRO A 12 -24.90 65.90 41.46
C PRO A 12 -23.44 65.73 40.96
N SER A 13 -22.57 66.75 41.06
CA SER A 13 -21.55 67.02 42.11
C SER A 13 -20.48 65.93 42.40
N LYS A 14 -19.30 66.09 41.77
CA LYS A 14 -17.95 66.32 42.38
C LYS A 14 -17.66 65.78 43.81
N ILE A 15 -16.59 64.94 43.97
CA ILE A 15 -15.32 65.19 44.72
C ILE A 15 -14.59 63.92 45.26
N LYS A 16 -13.30 63.82 44.88
CA LYS A 16 -12.06 63.35 45.57
C LYS A 16 -11.88 61.93 46.18
N THR A 17 -10.84 61.27 45.64
CA THR A 17 -9.74 60.48 46.27
C THR A 17 -9.92 59.82 47.63
N GLU A 18 -9.70 58.49 47.66
CA GLU A 18 -8.83 57.83 48.65
C GLU A 18 -8.24 56.54 48.04
N LYS A 19 -6.91 56.46 48.00
CA LYS A 19 -6.10 55.26 47.72
C LYS A 19 -5.64 54.78 49.09
N GLU A 20 -5.97 53.55 49.48
CA GLU A 20 -5.11 52.55 50.17
C GLU A 20 -5.95 51.49 50.90
N HIS A 21 -5.46 50.25 50.83
CA HIS A 21 -5.95 49.01 51.46
C HIS A 21 -7.33 48.53 50.96
N ILE A 22 -7.46 47.39 50.27
CA ILE A 22 -7.12 46.04 50.76
C ILE A 22 -6.52 45.21 49.62
N GLU A 23 -5.23 44.88 49.78
CA GLU A 23 -4.63 43.66 49.23
C GLU A 23 -5.18 42.46 50.00
N ASN A 24 -5.92 41.58 49.31
CA ASN A 24 -5.91 40.12 49.50
C ASN A 24 -7.01 39.51 48.62
N GLY A 25 -6.73 39.39 47.34
CA GLY A 25 -7.49 38.56 46.41
C GLY A 25 -6.47 37.84 45.55
N GLN A 26 -6.34 36.53 45.77
CA GLN A 26 -5.45 35.65 45.03
C GLN A 26 -5.50 35.97 43.53
N SER A 27 -4.35 36.37 42.99
CA SER A 27 -4.07 36.36 41.57
C SER A 27 -4.30 34.94 41.04
N VAL A 28 -5.48 34.69 40.49
CA VAL A 28 -5.71 33.59 39.56
C VAL A 28 -4.85 33.92 38.35
N LYS A 29 -3.62 33.41 38.35
CA LYS A 29 -2.75 33.38 37.17
C LYS A 29 -3.58 32.83 36.03
N THR A 30 -3.98 33.70 35.11
CA THR A 30 -4.47 33.35 33.78
C THR A 30 -3.36 32.56 33.09
N GLY A 31 -3.43 31.23 33.22
CA GLY A 31 -2.48 30.29 32.66
C GLY A 31 -2.33 30.53 31.16
N CYS A 32 -1.12 30.92 30.76
CA CYS A 32 -0.72 31.03 29.37
C CYS A 32 -0.98 29.68 28.67
N ASN A 33 -1.82 29.68 27.64
CA ASN A 33 -2.14 28.51 26.80
C ASN A 33 -0.89 28.01 26.04
N ILE A 34 -0.01 27.29 26.72
CA ILE A 34 1.11 26.56 26.12
C ILE A 34 0.61 25.17 25.73
N ILE A 35 0.67 24.84 24.43
CA ILE A 35 0.45 23.45 24.01
C ILE A 35 1.56 22.61 24.62
N ASN A 36 1.18 21.69 25.51
CA ASN A 36 2.10 20.72 26.08
C ASN A 36 2.53 19.73 24.99
N ILE A 37 3.85 19.61 24.76
CA ILE A 37 4.43 18.61 23.85
C ILE A 37 3.94 17.20 24.18
N ARG A 38 3.70 16.90 25.47
CA ARG A 38 3.11 15.65 25.95
C ARG A 38 1.75 15.38 25.32
N SER A 39 0.88 16.40 25.19
CA SER A 39 -0.45 16.24 24.57
C SER A 39 -0.35 15.96 23.07
N VAL A 40 0.59 16.62 22.37
CA VAL A 40 0.85 16.36 20.94
C VAL A 40 1.35 14.94 20.73
N ILE A 41 2.32 14.48 21.53
CA ILE A 41 2.86 13.12 21.44
C ILE A 41 1.77 12.07 21.63
N ARG A 42 0.96 12.19 22.70
CA ARG A 42 -0.12 11.22 22.97
C ARG A 42 -1.12 11.12 21.81
N GLU A 43 -1.59 12.26 21.30
CA GLU A 43 -2.57 12.27 20.21
C GLU A 43 -1.93 11.84 18.88
N SER A 44 -0.63 12.05 18.69
CA SER A 44 0.11 11.52 17.54
C SER A 44 0.23 10.01 17.57
N VAL A 45 0.47 9.42 18.75
CA VAL A 45 0.44 7.96 18.95
C VAL A 45 -0.95 7.38 18.67
N LEU A 46 -2.00 8.02 19.19
CA LEU A 46 -3.38 7.59 18.90
C LEU A 46 -3.73 7.76 17.41
N GLY A 47 -3.22 8.79 16.75
CA GLY A 47 -3.33 8.96 15.30
C GLY A 47 -2.60 7.87 14.52
N TYR A 48 -1.39 7.47 14.95
CA TYR A 48 -0.65 6.35 14.37
C TYR A 48 -1.44 5.04 14.49
N VAL A 49 -2.03 4.78 15.66
CA VAL A 49 -2.92 3.63 15.89
C VAL A 49 -4.14 3.67 14.98
N PHE A 50 -4.80 4.83 14.88
CA PHE A 50 -5.93 5.04 13.99
C PHE A 50 -5.58 4.66 12.54
N TRP A 51 -4.50 5.23 11.99
CA TRP A 51 -4.08 4.95 10.61
C TRP A 51 -3.63 3.50 10.41
N SER A 52 -2.97 2.88 11.39
CA SER A 52 -2.57 1.47 11.33
C SER A 52 -3.77 0.53 11.24
N LEU A 53 -4.81 0.79 12.03
CA LEU A 53 -6.07 0.03 11.98
C LEU A 53 -6.82 0.31 10.68
N PHE A 54 -6.94 1.58 10.30
CA PHE A 54 -7.66 2.02 9.11
C PHE A 54 -7.09 1.40 7.84
N GLN A 55 -5.77 1.36 7.70
CA GLN A 55 -5.13 0.74 6.53
C GLN A 55 -5.03 -0.79 6.65
N GLY A 56 -5.15 -1.36 7.85
CA GLY A 56 -4.97 -2.80 8.09
C GLY A 56 -6.21 -3.66 7.81
N LEU A 57 -7.41 -3.10 7.77
CA LEU A 57 -8.65 -3.87 7.60
C LEU A 57 -8.87 -4.34 6.17
N GLY A 58 -8.66 -3.47 5.18
CA GLY A 58 -8.86 -3.78 3.76
C GLY A 58 -8.14 -5.06 3.31
N PRO A 59 -6.82 -5.20 3.57
CA PRO A 59 -6.05 -6.40 3.21
C PRO A 59 -6.55 -7.68 3.89
N MET A 60 -7.03 -7.58 5.13
CA MET A 60 -7.56 -8.74 5.84
C MET A 60 -8.92 -9.18 5.30
N ILE A 61 -9.75 -8.24 4.85
CA ILE A 61 -11.00 -8.56 4.14
C ILE A 61 -10.67 -9.21 2.79
N TRP A 62 -9.75 -8.62 2.03
CA TRP A 62 -9.36 -9.08 0.69
C TRP A 62 -8.78 -10.50 0.65
N PHE A 63 -8.16 -10.96 1.73
CA PHE A 63 -7.62 -12.32 1.82
C PHE A 63 -8.66 -13.41 1.49
N TYR A 64 -9.92 -13.27 1.90
CA TYR A 64 -10.93 -14.32 1.64
C TYR A 64 -11.39 -14.36 0.17
N PRO A 65 -11.83 -13.24 -0.44
CA PRO A 65 -12.22 -13.20 -1.85
C PRO A 65 -11.13 -13.63 -2.80
N LEU A 66 -9.88 -13.35 -2.43
CA LEU A 66 -8.72 -13.76 -3.21
C LEU A 66 -8.61 -15.30 -3.31
N ASN A 67 -8.83 -16.00 -2.19
CA ASN A 67 -8.77 -17.46 -2.16
C ASN A 67 -10.01 -18.13 -2.79
N GLU A 68 -11.17 -17.49 -2.67
CA GLU A 68 -12.44 -18.04 -3.19
C GLU A 68 -12.69 -17.66 -4.66
N LEU A 69 -12.00 -16.63 -5.16
CA LEU A 69 -12.21 -16.04 -6.49
C LEU A 69 -13.67 -15.61 -6.73
N GLU A 70 -14.32 -15.15 -5.65
CA GLU A 70 -15.70 -14.66 -5.59
C GLU A 70 -15.94 -13.79 -4.33
N ILE A 71 -17.15 -13.24 -4.19
CA ILE A 71 -17.57 -12.56 -2.96
C ILE A 71 -17.74 -13.61 -1.86
N SER A 72 -17.01 -13.45 -0.76
CA SER A 72 -16.89 -14.44 0.32
C SER A 72 -17.91 -14.26 1.46
N GLY A 73 -18.57 -13.10 1.52
CA GLY A 73 -19.43 -12.68 2.63
C GLY A 73 -18.66 -11.98 3.76
N TYR A 74 -17.33 -12.15 3.87
CA TYR A 74 -16.51 -11.46 4.86
C TYR A 74 -16.37 -9.95 4.59
N GLU A 75 -16.75 -9.48 3.41
CA GLU A 75 -16.84 -8.07 3.06
C GLU A 75 -17.81 -7.32 3.99
N VAL A 76 -18.76 -8.02 4.63
CA VAL A 76 -19.67 -7.46 5.64
C VAL A 76 -18.93 -6.78 6.80
N PHE A 77 -17.69 -7.21 7.11
CA PHE A 77 -16.88 -6.58 8.15
C PHE A 77 -16.48 -5.14 7.81
N CYS A 78 -16.53 -4.71 6.53
CA CYS A 78 -16.32 -3.32 6.15
C CYS A 78 -17.38 -2.37 6.75
N LEU A 79 -18.57 -2.88 7.09
CA LEU A 79 -19.64 -2.11 7.73
C LEU A 79 -19.23 -1.54 9.10
N LEU A 80 -18.20 -2.08 9.75
CA LEU A 80 -17.72 -1.54 11.03
C LEU A 80 -17.10 -0.13 10.87
N TRP A 81 -16.58 0.22 9.69
CA TRP A 81 -16.20 1.61 9.42
C TRP A 81 -17.40 2.56 9.48
N LEU A 82 -18.62 2.08 9.21
CA LEU A 82 -19.86 2.87 9.28
C LEU A 82 -20.39 3.05 10.71
N SER A 83 -19.65 2.60 11.73
CA SER A 83 -20.02 2.82 13.14
C SER A 83 -20.38 4.26 13.54
N PRO A 84 -19.89 5.36 12.91
CA PRO A 84 -20.39 6.71 13.21
C PRO A 84 -21.91 6.87 13.07
N ILE A 85 -22.60 5.98 12.34
CA ILE A 85 -24.05 6.00 12.18
C ILE A 85 -24.81 5.97 13.52
N VAL A 86 -24.27 5.29 14.53
CA VAL A 86 -24.91 5.23 15.86
C VAL A 86 -24.96 6.59 16.54
N THR A 87 -24.08 7.52 16.15
CA THR A 87 -24.03 8.88 16.68
C THR A 87 -25.09 9.81 16.09
N CYS A 88 -25.89 9.34 15.12
CA CYS A 88 -27.14 10.01 14.74
C CYS A 88 -28.12 10.08 15.92
N ILE A 89 -28.01 9.16 16.88
CA ILE A 89 -28.78 9.16 18.12
C ILE A 89 -28.08 10.06 19.14
N SER A 90 -28.66 11.23 19.44
CA SER A 90 -28.03 12.25 20.29
C SER A 90 -27.59 11.75 21.68
N PRO A 91 -28.38 10.93 22.41
CA PRO A 91 -27.92 10.33 23.67
C PRO A 91 -26.64 9.51 23.53
N ILE A 92 -26.50 8.72 22.45
CA ILE A 92 -25.30 7.91 22.19
C ILE A 92 -24.11 8.84 21.89
N PHE A 93 -24.31 9.87 21.08
CA PHE A 93 -23.26 10.84 20.77
C PHE A 93 -22.71 11.53 22.03
N HIS A 94 -23.59 11.97 22.93
CA HIS A 94 -23.16 12.55 24.21
C HIS A 94 -22.48 11.52 25.13
N LEU A 95 -22.96 10.28 25.14
CA LEU A 95 -22.36 9.19 25.90
C LEU A 95 -20.92 8.91 25.47
N ILE A 96 -20.65 8.79 24.16
CA ILE A 96 -19.29 8.51 23.67
C ILE A 96 -18.32 9.69 23.87
N GLN A 97 -18.84 10.91 24.04
CA GLN A 97 -18.04 12.08 24.38
C GLN A 97 -17.71 12.17 25.88
N HIS A 98 -18.38 11.38 26.72
CA HIS A 98 -18.08 11.31 28.15
C HIS A 98 -16.64 10.82 28.35
N PRO A 99 -15.81 11.50 29.19
CA PRO A 99 -14.37 11.23 29.28
C PRO A 99 -14.01 9.76 29.56
N TRP A 100 -14.76 9.10 30.44
CA TRP A 100 -14.53 7.69 30.78
C TRP A 100 -14.92 6.73 29.65
N VAL A 101 -16.00 7.02 28.92
CA VAL A 101 -16.44 6.20 27.79
C VAL A 101 -15.47 6.37 26.63
N LEU A 102 -15.08 7.60 26.32
CA LEU A 102 -14.06 7.90 25.31
C LEU A 102 -12.71 7.25 25.65
N GLY A 103 -12.33 7.28 26.93
CA GLY A 103 -11.15 6.57 27.45
C GLY A 103 -11.23 5.07 27.21
N GLY A 104 -12.37 4.45 27.55
CA GLY A 104 -12.64 3.04 27.29
C GLY A 104 -12.60 2.69 25.80
N LEU A 105 -13.21 3.51 24.94
CA LEU A 105 -13.17 3.33 23.48
C LEU A 105 -11.74 3.41 22.93
N ARG A 106 -10.91 4.32 23.45
CA ARG A 106 -9.49 4.42 23.07
C ARG A 106 -8.70 3.20 23.54
N LEU A 107 -8.93 2.72 24.76
CA LEU A 107 -8.30 1.49 25.27
C LEU A 107 -8.69 0.29 24.42
N PHE A 108 -9.97 0.19 24.05
CA PHE A 108 -10.46 -0.88 23.19
C PHE A 108 -9.86 -0.80 21.78
N MET A 109 -9.85 0.38 21.16
CA MET A 109 -9.20 0.63 19.87
C MET A 109 -7.72 0.19 19.89
N VAL A 110 -6.96 0.61 20.92
CA VAL A 110 -5.56 0.20 21.08
C VAL A 110 -5.45 -1.30 21.32
N GLY A 111 -6.30 -1.89 22.16
CA GLY A 111 -6.33 -3.32 22.45
C GLY A 111 -6.54 -4.19 21.19
N CYS A 112 -7.34 -3.71 20.25
CA CYS A 112 -7.56 -4.39 18.97
C CYS A 112 -6.31 -4.48 18.08
N ILE A 113 -5.23 -3.75 18.37
CA ILE A 113 -3.92 -3.96 17.72
C ILE A 113 -3.37 -5.35 18.01
N ALA A 114 -3.75 -5.98 19.12
CA ALA A 114 -3.39 -7.37 19.41
C ALA A 114 -3.97 -8.38 18.40
N SER A 115 -4.78 -7.93 17.41
CA SER A 115 -5.27 -8.77 16.32
C SER A 115 -4.18 -9.53 15.57
N PHE A 116 -2.97 -8.99 15.46
CA PHE A 116 -1.85 -9.68 14.80
C PHE A 116 -1.43 -10.95 15.54
N GLN A 117 -1.66 -11.00 16.84
CA GLN A 117 -1.35 -12.14 17.71
C GLN A 117 -2.53 -13.11 17.82
N ALA A 118 -3.61 -12.90 17.05
CA ALA A 118 -4.75 -13.80 17.06
C ALA A 118 -4.34 -15.19 16.52
N PRO A 119 -4.88 -16.28 17.08
CA PRO A 119 -4.54 -17.64 16.67
C PRO A 119 -5.12 -18.03 15.32
N THR A 120 -6.14 -17.31 14.83
CA THR A 120 -6.77 -17.60 13.53
C THR A 120 -7.03 -16.34 12.72
N THR A 121 -7.05 -16.52 11.40
CA THR A 121 -7.38 -15.52 10.37
C THR A 121 -8.71 -14.82 10.64
N LEU A 122 -9.73 -15.59 11.01
CA LEU A 122 -11.05 -15.06 11.33
C LEU A 122 -11.04 -14.20 12.60
N GLN A 123 -10.34 -14.64 13.65
CA GLN A 123 -10.25 -13.85 14.88
C GLN A 123 -9.49 -12.54 14.66
N ARG A 124 -8.42 -12.56 13.84
CA ARG A 124 -7.72 -11.34 13.43
C ARG A 124 -8.66 -10.39 12.70
N LEU A 125 -9.45 -10.88 11.75
CA LEU A 125 -10.43 -10.08 11.01
C LEU A 125 -11.46 -9.43 11.95
N ILE A 126 -12.05 -10.21 12.86
CA ILE A 126 -13.03 -9.71 13.84
C ILE A 126 -12.42 -8.60 14.70
N LEU A 127 -11.23 -8.82 15.26
CA LEU A 127 -10.55 -7.84 16.10
C LEU A 127 -10.18 -6.57 15.34
N LEU A 128 -9.69 -6.68 14.10
CA LEU A 128 -9.39 -5.54 13.24
C LEU A 128 -10.65 -4.74 12.91
N ALA A 129 -11.75 -5.41 12.59
CA ALA A 129 -13.03 -4.76 12.28
C ALA A 129 -13.60 -4.03 13.50
N LEU A 130 -13.59 -4.66 14.68
CA LEU A 130 -14.00 -4.02 15.94
C LEU A 130 -13.11 -2.82 16.29
N GLY A 131 -11.79 -2.95 16.10
CA GLY A 131 -10.83 -1.87 16.29
C GLY A 131 -11.09 -0.68 15.38
N ASN A 132 -11.41 -0.93 14.11
CA ASN A 132 -11.79 0.11 13.15
C ASN A 132 -13.10 0.80 13.53
N GLY A 133 -14.11 0.04 13.97
CA GLY A 133 -15.34 0.62 14.49
C GLY A 133 -15.08 1.56 15.68
N ALA A 134 -14.27 1.11 16.64
CA ALA A 134 -13.87 1.94 17.76
C ALA A 134 -13.06 3.18 17.33
N ALA A 135 -12.15 3.03 16.37
CA ALA A 135 -11.34 4.12 15.83
C ALA A 135 -12.22 5.21 15.19
N MET A 136 -13.24 4.83 14.42
CA MET A 136 -14.19 5.76 13.82
C MET A 136 -15.09 6.45 14.86
N LEU A 137 -15.50 5.74 15.92
CA LEU A 137 -16.22 6.33 17.06
C LEU A 137 -15.37 7.31 17.86
N VAL A 138 -14.09 7.00 18.09
CA VAL A 138 -13.13 7.92 18.72
C VAL A 138 -12.93 9.16 17.85
N LEU A 139 -12.81 8.98 16.53
CA LEU A 139 -12.65 10.07 15.57
C LEU A 139 -13.84 11.05 15.61
N VAL A 140 -15.07 10.55 15.51
CA VAL A 140 -16.27 11.42 15.57
C VAL A 140 -16.44 12.10 16.93
N ALA A 141 -16.18 11.39 18.04
CA ALA A 141 -16.29 11.96 19.39
C ALA A 141 -15.31 13.11 19.63
N THR A 142 -14.10 13.02 19.07
CA THR A 142 -13.01 13.98 19.28
C THR A 142 -13.06 15.16 18.30
N LEU A 143 -13.36 14.92 17.02
CA LEU A 143 -13.48 15.97 16.00
C LEU A 143 -14.68 16.89 16.22
N TRP A 144 -15.77 16.42 16.84
CA TRP A 144 -16.95 17.24 17.16
C TRP A 144 -17.00 17.71 18.62
N LYS A 145 -15.87 17.69 19.33
CA LYS A 145 -15.82 18.25 20.68
C LYS A 145 -15.95 19.77 20.62
N ASP A 146 -16.68 20.38 21.54
CA ASP A 146 -16.90 21.84 21.58
C ASP A 146 -15.61 22.65 21.70
N SER A 147 -14.59 22.07 22.36
CA SER A 147 -13.29 22.70 22.57
C SER A 147 -12.48 22.75 21.27
N THR A 148 -12.18 23.97 20.79
CA THR A 148 -11.27 24.21 19.66
C THR A 148 -9.89 23.59 19.89
N TYR A 149 -9.41 23.58 21.13
CA TYR A 149 -8.14 22.97 21.50
C TYR A 149 -8.12 21.44 21.27
N GLN A 150 -9.20 20.74 21.65
CA GLN A 150 -9.29 19.29 21.43
C GLN A 150 -9.40 18.97 19.93
N ARG A 151 -10.16 19.75 19.15
CA ARG A 151 -10.22 19.59 17.69
C ARG A 151 -8.86 19.84 17.03
N TYR A 152 -8.13 20.86 17.49
CA TYR A 152 -6.75 21.13 17.06
C TYR A 152 -5.82 19.95 17.33
N LEU A 153 -5.84 19.41 18.55
CA LEU A 153 -5.01 18.27 18.92
C LEU A 153 -5.40 17.00 18.16
N THR A 154 -6.68 16.77 17.92
CA THR A 154 -7.18 15.63 17.14
C THR A 154 -6.69 15.71 15.70
N PHE A 155 -6.83 16.88 15.06
CA PHE A 155 -6.31 17.13 13.71
C PHE A 155 -4.81 16.85 13.63
N TRP A 156 -4.01 17.49 14.48
CA TRP A 156 -2.56 17.33 14.44
C TRP A 156 -2.11 15.95 14.89
N GLY A 157 -2.83 15.29 15.79
CA GLY A 157 -2.60 13.90 16.18
C GLY A 157 -2.79 12.95 14.99
N LEU A 158 -3.87 13.11 14.22
CA LEU A 158 -4.10 12.36 12.98
C LEU A 158 -3.01 12.64 11.95
N MET A 159 -2.62 13.91 11.74
CA MET A 159 -1.63 14.27 10.73
C MET A 159 -0.22 13.80 11.12
N VAL A 160 0.27 14.14 12.31
CA VAL A 160 1.59 13.67 12.76
C VAL A 160 1.61 12.14 12.88
N GLY A 161 0.50 11.51 13.30
CA GLY A 161 0.33 10.06 13.30
C GLY A 161 0.42 9.44 11.91
N PHE A 162 -0.18 10.07 10.88
CA PHE A 162 -0.05 9.66 9.49
C PHE A 162 1.40 9.72 9.00
N PHE A 163 2.09 10.84 9.24
CA PHE A 163 3.50 10.98 8.90
C PHE A 163 4.39 10.03 9.69
N ALA A 164 4.02 9.65 10.92
CA ALA A 164 4.69 8.61 11.68
C ALA A 164 4.47 7.21 11.07
N VAL A 165 3.28 6.92 10.52
CA VAL A 165 3.05 5.69 9.73
C VAL A 165 3.93 5.70 8.48
N LEU A 166 3.97 6.79 7.72
CA LEU A 166 4.83 6.92 6.53
C LEU A 166 6.31 6.76 6.87
N ALA A 167 6.79 7.44 7.91
CA ALA A 167 8.17 7.30 8.38
C ALA A 167 8.46 5.86 8.80
N GLY A 168 7.56 5.22 9.57
CA GLY A 168 7.66 3.82 9.94
C GLY A 168 7.75 2.89 8.72
N ARG A 169 6.87 3.07 7.74
CA ARG A 169 6.90 2.33 6.47
C ARG A 169 8.23 2.51 5.73
N ILE A 170 8.84 3.70 5.73
CA ILE A 170 10.17 3.90 5.13
C ILE A 170 11.24 3.07 5.86
N TRP A 171 11.22 3.01 7.19
CA TRP A 171 12.17 2.18 7.95
C TRP A 171 11.96 0.68 7.77
N PHE A 172 10.71 0.26 7.52
CA PHE A 172 10.31 -1.12 7.29
C PHE A 172 10.13 -1.45 5.80
N THR A 173 10.73 -0.66 4.92
CA THR A 173 10.71 -0.87 3.46
C THR A 173 9.31 -1.17 2.92
N SER A 174 8.40 -0.20 3.08
CA SER A 174 6.99 -0.16 2.71
C SER A 174 5.99 -0.63 3.77
N PHE A 175 6.32 -1.57 4.66
CA PHE A 175 5.32 -2.22 5.52
C PHE A 175 4.97 -1.43 6.79
N ILE A 176 3.71 -1.52 7.25
CA ILE A 176 3.28 -0.90 8.52
C ILE A 176 3.97 -1.63 9.69
N PRO A 177 4.77 -0.94 10.53
CA PRO A 177 5.48 -1.59 11.63
C PRO A 177 4.55 -2.31 12.62
N THR A 178 3.34 -1.81 12.83
CA THR A 178 2.29 -2.44 13.66
C THR A 178 2.01 -3.91 13.30
N TRP A 179 2.21 -4.28 12.04
CA TRP A 179 1.88 -5.60 11.48
C TRP A 179 3.10 -6.35 10.95
N TRP A 180 4.30 -5.94 11.36
CA TRP A 180 5.55 -6.54 10.89
C TRP A 180 5.85 -7.87 11.61
N ASP A 181 5.94 -7.83 12.94
CA ASP A 181 6.13 -9.02 13.78
C ASP A 181 5.48 -8.86 15.16
N ASN A 182 5.52 -9.91 15.98
CA ASN A 182 4.96 -9.87 17.34
C ASN A 182 5.64 -8.83 18.25
N PRO A 183 6.99 -8.68 18.25
CA PRO A 183 7.66 -7.61 18.97
C PRO A 183 7.20 -6.20 18.60
N THR A 184 7.15 -5.84 17.31
CA THR A 184 6.73 -4.51 16.87
C THR A 184 5.26 -4.27 17.17
N ASN A 185 4.41 -5.26 16.97
CA ASN A 185 3.00 -5.21 17.36
C ASN A 185 2.84 -4.93 18.86
N SER A 186 3.58 -5.65 19.70
CA SER A 186 3.56 -5.48 21.16
C SER A 186 4.11 -4.11 21.59
N ALA A 187 5.13 -3.59 20.89
CA ALA A 187 5.68 -2.27 21.16
C ALA A 187 4.66 -1.15 20.85
N VAL A 188 3.98 -1.22 19.70
CA VAL A 188 2.92 -0.26 19.35
C VAL A 188 1.76 -0.35 20.34
N LEU A 189 1.36 -1.56 20.73
CA LEU A 189 0.33 -1.78 21.75
C LEU A 189 0.71 -1.14 23.09
N ALA A 190 1.94 -1.34 23.57
CA ALA A 190 2.43 -0.77 24.81
C ALA A 190 2.48 0.76 24.77
N VAL A 191 3.03 1.35 23.70
CA VAL A 191 3.10 2.81 23.52
C VAL A 191 1.70 3.42 23.41
N GLY A 192 0.78 2.76 22.69
CA GLY A 192 -0.62 3.15 22.60
C GLY A 192 -1.34 3.10 23.94
N LEU A 193 -1.08 2.06 24.75
CA LEU A 193 -1.66 1.90 26.09
C LEU A 193 -1.17 3.02 27.02
N ILE A 194 0.14 3.28 27.03
CA ILE A 194 0.74 4.36 27.81
C ILE A 194 0.12 5.71 27.40
N ALA A 195 0.05 6.01 26.10
CA ALA A 195 -0.54 7.25 25.61
C ALA A 195 -2.02 7.40 26.02
N THR A 196 -2.78 6.31 26.00
CA THR A 196 -4.20 6.29 26.35
C THR A 196 -4.41 6.48 27.85
N VAL A 197 -3.72 5.70 28.69
CA VAL A 197 -3.80 5.82 30.16
C VAL A 197 -3.37 7.21 30.59
N ASP A 198 -2.27 7.73 30.03
CA ASP A 198 -1.78 9.07 30.33
C ASP A 198 -2.81 10.16 29.98
N LYS A 199 -3.53 9.99 28.86
CA LYS A 199 -4.61 10.90 28.44
C LYS A 199 -5.84 10.82 29.36
N ILE A 200 -6.19 9.62 29.85
CA ILE A 200 -7.29 9.42 30.83
C ILE A 200 -6.93 10.07 32.17
N MET A 201 -5.73 9.81 32.70
CA MET A 201 -5.27 10.32 33.99
C MET A 201 -5.10 11.84 34.01
N SER A 202 -4.80 12.46 32.86
CA SER A 202 -4.63 13.91 32.77
C SER A 202 -5.95 14.69 32.80
N GLY A 203 -7.10 14.04 32.97
CA GLY A 203 -8.39 14.68 33.19
C GLY A 203 -9.03 15.36 31.96
N GLY A 204 -8.43 15.20 30.77
CA GLY A 204 -8.87 15.84 29.53
C GLY A 204 -8.70 17.37 29.59
N ASP A 205 -7.84 17.93 28.74
CA ASP A 205 -7.50 19.37 28.79
C ASP A 205 -8.77 20.23 28.71
N SER A 206 -9.19 20.73 29.87
CA SER A 206 -10.42 21.46 30.11
C SER A 206 -10.13 22.94 29.93
N LEU A 207 -10.20 23.40 28.68
CA LEU A 207 -10.00 24.80 28.31
C LEU A 207 -11.31 25.42 27.81
N PRO A 208 -11.47 26.75 27.96
CA PRO A 208 -12.74 27.44 27.79
C PRO A 208 -13.34 27.24 26.40
N VAL A 209 -14.65 27.02 26.40
CA VAL A 209 -15.48 26.83 25.21
C VAL A 209 -15.69 28.17 24.52
N GLN A 210 -15.16 28.33 23.30
CA GLN A 210 -15.65 29.35 22.37
C GLN A 210 -16.70 28.71 21.46
N LYS A 211 -17.98 28.94 21.79
CA LYS A 211 -19.09 28.65 20.87
C LYS A 211 -19.02 29.67 19.73
N ILE A 212 -18.70 29.20 18.53
CA ILE A 212 -18.82 30.02 17.31
C ILE A 212 -20.14 29.64 16.65
N SER A 213 -21.12 30.57 16.68
CA SER A 213 -22.33 30.45 15.86
C SER A 213 -22.00 30.83 14.42
N SER A 214 -21.43 29.91 13.66
CA SER A 214 -21.21 30.07 12.22
C SER A 214 -22.26 29.31 11.42
N PRO A 215 -22.61 29.79 10.20
CA PRO A 215 -23.47 29.04 9.31
C PRO A 215 -22.82 27.69 8.97
N ARG A 216 -23.64 26.64 8.86
CA ARG A 216 -23.18 25.26 8.66
C ARG A 216 -23.03 24.98 7.16
N PRO A 217 -21.89 24.40 6.72
CA PRO A 217 -21.77 23.86 5.36
C PRO A 217 -22.83 22.81 5.08
N TYR A 218 -23.10 22.56 3.79
CA TYR A 218 -24.04 21.52 3.40
C TYR A 218 -23.42 20.14 3.67
N TRP A 219 -24.05 19.40 4.60
CA TRP A 219 -23.45 18.20 5.17
C TRP A 219 -23.32 17.05 4.17
N LEU A 220 -24.26 16.90 3.23
CA LEU A 220 -24.20 15.85 2.20
C LEU A 220 -22.96 16.01 1.33
N SER A 221 -22.77 17.19 0.75
CA SER A 221 -21.60 17.46 -0.10
C SER A 221 -20.28 17.48 0.66
N THR A 222 -20.28 17.96 1.91
CA THR A 222 -19.09 17.90 2.78
C THR A 222 -18.71 16.46 3.10
N GLY A 223 -19.70 15.62 3.42
CA GLY A 223 -19.51 14.20 3.68
C GLY A 223 -18.89 13.49 2.48
N VAL A 224 -19.50 13.65 1.30
CA VAL A 224 -19.01 13.08 0.04
C VAL A 224 -17.57 13.53 -0.27
N GLY A 225 -17.30 14.84 -0.25
CA GLY A 225 -15.96 15.34 -0.56
C GLY A 225 -14.88 14.92 0.44
N PHE A 226 -15.20 14.82 1.73
CA PHE A 226 -14.25 14.32 2.72
C PHE A 226 -13.97 12.81 2.54
N GLY A 227 -14.98 12.03 2.14
CA GLY A 227 -14.80 10.62 1.78
C GLY A 227 -13.78 10.43 0.66
N SER A 228 -13.90 11.20 -0.42
CA SER A 228 -12.95 11.15 -1.53
C SER A 228 -11.56 11.66 -1.17
N LEU A 229 -11.45 12.62 -0.25
CA LEU A 229 -10.15 13.05 0.28
C LEU A 229 -9.49 11.94 1.10
N LEU A 230 -10.26 11.25 1.94
CA LEU A 230 -9.77 10.11 2.73
C LEU A 230 -9.31 8.97 1.81
N TYR A 231 -10.09 8.68 0.76
CA TYR A 231 -9.73 7.68 -0.24
C TYR A 231 -8.48 8.08 -1.01
N LEU A 232 -8.39 9.29 -1.58
CA LEU A 232 -7.19 9.76 -2.29
C LEU A 232 -5.93 9.67 -1.42
N THR A 233 -6.06 10.04 -0.15
CA THR A 233 -4.97 9.96 0.83
C THR A 233 -4.54 8.51 1.06
N HIS A 234 -5.48 7.57 1.15
CA HIS A 234 -5.15 6.15 1.32
C HIS A 234 -4.64 5.52 0.02
N TRP A 235 -5.26 5.83 -1.12
CA TRP A 235 -5.05 5.17 -2.40
C TRP A 235 -3.65 5.41 -2.97
N ILE A 236 -3.21 6.66 -3.02
CA ILE A 236 -1.94 7.05 -3.66
C ILE A 236 -0.88 7.41 -2.62
N PHE A 237 -1.30 7.96 -1.47
CA PHE A 237 -0.39 8.50 -0.46
C PHE A 237 -0.34 7.71 0.84
N GLY A 238 -1.00 6.54 0.90
CA GLY A 238 -0.95 5.66 2.08
C GLY A 238 0.45 5.10 2.34
N GLU A 239 1.29 5.10 1.31
CA GLU A 239 2.72 4.78 1.34
C GLU A 239 3.44 5.61 0.26
N VAL A 240 4.72 5.97 0.48
CA VAL A 240 5.44 6.97 -0.33
C VAL A 240 6.03 6.45 -1.65
N SER A 241 6.19 5.13 -1.81
CA SER A 241 6.64 4.48 -3.04
C SER A 241 5.54 4.31 -4.08
N ILE A 242 4.27 4.26 -3.68
CA ILE A 242 3.14 3.96 -4.57
C ILE A 242 3.11 4.87 -5.80
N ALA A 243 3.35 6.18 -5.62
CA ALA A 243 3.41 7.14 -6.72
C ALA A 243 4.43 6.76 -7.81
N THR A 244 5.53 6.11 -7.46
CA THR A 244 6.51 5.62 -8.45
C THR A 244 6.01 4.38 -9.19
N ARG A 245 5.21 3.53 -8.54
CA ARG A 245 4.60 2.33 -9.14
C ARG A 245 3.42 2.63 -10.05
N TRP A 246 2.84 3.82 -9.93
CA TRP A 246 1.84 4.33 -10.86
C TRP A 246 2.41 4.73 -12.23
N VAL A 247 3.67 5.15 -12.26
CA VAL A 247 4.30 5.76 -13.45
C VAL A 247 5.43 4.90 -14.03
N VAL A 248 5.70 3.76 -13.40
CA VAL A 248 6.77 2.85 -13.80
C VAL A 248 6.55 2.31 -15.21
N THR A 249 7.64 2.15 -15.93
CA THR A 249 7.70 1.56 -17.27
C THR A 249 8.90 0.61 -17.35
N GLY A 250 9.07 -0.06 -18.50
CA GLY A 250 10.21 -0.96 -18.71
C GLY A 250 11.56 -0.25 -18.84
N TYR A 251 12.65 -1.02 -18.70
CA TYR A 251 14.02 -0.56 -18.85
C TYR A 251 14.36 -0.17 -20.30
N PRO A 252 15.26 0.81 -20.52
CA PRO A 252 16.07 1.49 -19.50
C PRO A 252 15.40 2.72 -18.86
N ASP A 253 14.34 3.27 -19.46
CA ASP A 253 13.64 4.46 -18.94
C ASP A 253 12.47 4.03 -18.04
N HIS A 254 12.77 3.42 -16.91
CA HIS A 254 11.75 2.92 -15.98
C HIS A 254 11.14 4.01 -15.08
N GLY A 255 11.62 5.26 -15.18
CA GLY A 255 11.21 6.36 -14.32
C GLY A 255 11.84 6.36 -12.92
N PRO A 256 11.30 7.15 -11.97
CA PRO A 256 11.86 7.26 -10.63
C PRO A 256 11.71 5.95 -9.83
N GLN A 257 12.79 5.52 -9.17
CA GLN A 257 12.75 4.40 -8.23
C GLN A 257 12.18 4.83 -6.86
N PRO A 258 11.46 3.96 -6.13
CA PRO A 258 10.94 4.23 -4.80
C PRO A 258 11.95 4.86 -3.83
N ASN A 259 13.16 4.33 -3.80
CA ASN A 259 14.28 4.85 -3.03
C ASN A 259 15.29 5.48 -4.01
N PRO A 260 15.57 6.80 -3.95
CA PRO A 260 15.18 7.75 -2.91
C PRO A 260 13.92 8.58 -3.20
N TRP A 261 13.23 8.40 -4.34
CA TRP A 261 12.23 9.39 -4.79
C TRP A 261 10.95 9.45 -3.95
N GLY A 262 10.65 8.43 -3.15
CA GLY A 262 9.61 8.51 -2.11
C GLY A 262 9.87 9.64 -1.09
N ALA A 263 11.13 10.08 -0.93
CA ALA A 263 11.47 11.27 -0.15
C ALA A 263 10.81 12.54 -0.71
N SER A 264 10.74 12.68 -2.04
CA SER A 264 10.09 13.81 -2.71
C SER A 264 8.60 13.84 -2.41
N ILE A 265 7.94 12.67 -2.43
CA ILE A 265 6.52 12.55 -2.07
C ILE A 265 6.30 12.92 -0.60
N LEU A 266 7.13 12.39 0.32
CA LEU A 266 7.05 12.72 1.75
C LEU A 266 7.18 14.24 2.00
N ILE A 267 8.16 14.88 1.35
CA ILE A 267 8.38 16.33 1.44
C ILE A 267 7.19 17.09 0.85
N SER A 268 6.66 16.67 -0.30
CA SER A 268 5.51 17.28 -0.97
C SER A 268 4.25 17.22 -0.11
N LEU A 269 3.98 16.07 0.53
CA LEU A 269 2.89 15.93 1.51
C LEU A 269 3.07 16.90 2.68
N ALA A 270 4.26 16.97 3.26
CA ALA A 270 4.56 17.86 4.39
C ALA A 270 4.47 19.34 4.01
N PHE A 271 4.88 19.68 2.78
CA PHE A 271 4.74 21.03 2.25
C PHE A 271 3.28 21.41 2.05
N GLY A 272 2.46 20.51 1.47
CA GLY A 272 1.02 20.72 1.27
C GLY A 272 0.29 21.14 2.54
N ILE A 273 0.47 20.41 3.64
CA ILE A 273 -0.17 20.72 4.93
C ILE A 273 0.29 22.06 5.52
N LEU A 274 1.52 22.51 5.24
CA LEU A 274 2.05 23.76 5.79
C LEU A 274 1.59 25.01 5.02
N VAL A 275 1.22 24.88 3.74
CA VAL A 275 0.93 26.00 2.84
C VAL A 275 -0.58 26.24 2.64
N CYS A 276 -1.43 25.31 3.11
CA CYS A 276 -2.89 25.30 2.97
C CYS A 276 -3.63 26.65 3.18
N CYS A 277 -3.16 27.50 4.11
CA CYS A 277 -3.90 28.68 4.58
C CYS A 277 -4.19 29.76 3.52
N ARG A 278 -3.65 29.65 2.30
CA ARG A 278 -3.76 30.70 1.26
C ARG A 278 -4.63 30.33 0.06
N PHE A 279 -4.82 29.05 -0.26
CA PHE A 279 -5.44 28.67 -1.53
C PHE A 279 -6.24 27.35 -1.52
N SER A 280 -6.39 26.66 -0.39
CA SER A 280 -7.07 25.36 -0.34
C SER A 280 -8.53 25.36 -0.82
N ALA A 281 -9.21 26.50 -0.75
CA ALA A 281 -10.57 26.68 -1.27
C ALA A 281 -10.62 27.42 -2.62
N SER A 282 -9.50 27.48 -3.36
CA SER A 282 -9.44 28.09 -4.69
C SER A 282 -9.92 27.11 -5.77
N LYS A 283 -10.78 27.58 -6.68
CA LYS A 283 -11.20 26.81 -7.86
C LYS A 283 -10.03 26.49 -8.78
N ILE A 284 -9.06 27.40 -8.91
CA ILE A 284 -7.85 27.18 -9.71
C ILE A 284 -7.05 26.03 -9.10
N TRP A 285 -6.86 26.03 -7.79
CA TRP A 285 -6.11 24.98 -7.10
C TRP A 285 -6.80 23.61 -7.17
N TRP A 286 -8.13 23.57 -7.15
CA TRP A 286 -8.90 22.35 -7.42
C TRP A 286 -8.71 21.86 -8.86
N ILE A 287 -8.68 22.75 -9.86
CA ILE A 287 -8.35 22.40 -11.25
C ILE A 287 -6.94 21.83 -11.32
N ASP A 288 -5.95 22.46 -10.68
CA ASP A 288 -4.57 21.98 -10.67
C ASP A 288 -4.47 20.59 -10.03
N GLY A 289 -5.19 20.34 -8.92
CA GLY A 289 -5.30 19.02 -8.30
C GLY A 289 -5.92 17.98 -9.22
N ALA A 290 -7.00 18.33 -9.93
CA ALA A 290 -7.66 17.46 -10.90
C ALA A 290 -6.74 17.12 -12.08
N LEU A 291 -6.09 18.13 -12.66
CA LEU A 291 -5.11 17.95 -13.74
C LEU A 291 -3.91 17.12 -13.29
N SER A 292 -3.48 17.24 -12.04
CA SER A 292 -2.40 16.42 -11.47
C SER A 292 -2.81 14.96 -11.34
N LEU A 293 -4.04 14.67 -10.92
CA LEU A 293 -4.55 13.31 -10.85
C LEU A 293 -4.71 12.68 -12.25
N VAL A 294 -5.24 13.43 -13.21
CA VAL A 294 -5.32 13.01 -14.62
C VAL A 294 -3.92 12.80 -15.21
N GLY A 295 -2.99 13.72 -14.95
CA GLY A 295 -1.60 13.62 -15.39
C GLY A 295 -0.89 12.40 -14.81
N LEU A 296 -1.10 12.07 -13.54
CA LEU A 296 -0.56 10.86 -12.92
C LEU A 296 -1.08 9.58 -13.59
N TYR A 297 -2.33 9.57 -14.06
CA TYR A 297 -2.90 8.39 -14.72
C TYR A 297 -2.40 8.21 -16.16
N TYR A 298 -2.30 9.30 -16.93
CA TYR A 298 -1.98 9.21 -18.37
C TYR A 298 -0.51 9.44 -18.73
N LEU A 299 0.28 10.09 -17.88
CA LEU A 299 1.69 10.40 -18.18
C LEU A 299 2.63 9.36 -17.56
N PRO A 300 3.65 8.89 -18.29
CA PRO A 300 4.61 7.93 -17.78
C PRO A 300 5.76 8.61 -17.00
N THR A 301 6.53 7.77 -16.32
CA THR A 301 7.83 8.07 -15.71
C THR A 301 7.88 9.40 -14.94
N TRP A 302 8.80 10.30 -15.31
CA TRP A 302 9.08 11.55 -14.61
C TRP A 302 7.96 12.57 -14.73
N GLN A 303 7.23 12.56 -15.85
CA GLN A 303 6.11 13.48 -16.08
C GLN A 303 4.94 13.15 -15.16
N GLY A 304 4.54 11.88 -15.13
CA GLY A 304 3.53 11.39 -14.17
C GLY A 304 3.98 11.60 -12.73
N PHE A 305 5.26 11.39 -12.43
CA PHE A 305 5.79 11.59 -11.07
C PHE A 305 5.77 13.05 -10.63
N ALA A 306 6.03 14.01 -11.53
CA ALA A 306 5.88 15.42 -11.24
C ALA A 306 4.42 15.77 -10.89
N CYS A 307 3.47 15.20 -11.63
CA CYS A 307 2.04 15.29 -11.31
C CYS A 307 1.71 14.66 -9.94
N ALA A 308 2.32 13.53 -9.58
CA ALA A 308 2.14 12.92 -8.25
C ALA A 308 2.62 13.84 -7.10
N ASN A 309 3.74 14.54 -7.28
CA ASN A 309 4.22 15.50 -6.27
C ASN A 309 3.26 16.70 -6.13
N LEU A 310 2.76 17.25 -7.25
CA LEU A 310 1.78 18.33 -7.21
C LEU A 310 0.46 17.86 -6.56
N LEU A 311 0.02 16.64 -6.88
CA LEU A 311 -1.14 16.01 -6.28
C LEU A 311 -0.97 15.77 -4.77
N ALA A 312 0.24 15.40 -4.32
CA ALA A 312 0.57 15.24 -2.90
C ALA A 312 0.43 16.56 -2.13
N ILE A 313 0.97 17.65 -2.71
CA ILE A 313 0.82 19.01 -2.16
C ILE A 313 -0.65 19.38 -2.09
N TYR A 314 -1.40 19.18 -3.19
CA TYR A 314 -2.83 19.46 -3.27
C TYR A 314 -3.60 18.69 -2.18
N THR A 315 -3.43 17.37 -2.12
CA THR A 315 -4.15 16.48 -1.20
C THR A 315 -3.95 16.93 0.26
N MET A 316 -2.71 17.14 0.68
CA MET A 316 -2.41 17.58 2.06
C MET A 316 -2.80 19.03 2.33
N SER A 317 -2.82 19.88 1.31
CA SER A 317 -3.26 21.27 1.48
C SER A 317 -4.77 21.39 1.77
N ILE A 318 -5.62 20.50 1.26
CA ILE A 318 -7.08 20.61 1.43
C ILE A 318 -7.60 19.97 2.72
N TRP A 319 -6.80 19.13 3.39
CA TRP A 319 -7.14 18.49 4.67
C TRP A 319 -7.63 19.47 5.77
N PRO A 320 -6.92 20.57 6.07
CA PRO A 320 -7.37 21.55 7.06
C PRO A 320 -8.75 22.13 6.76
N GLU A 321 -8.98 22.56 5.52
CA GLU A 321 -10.27 23.14 5.09
C GLU A 321 -11.39 22.09 5.14
N MET A 322 -11.13 20.86 4.72
CA MET A 322 -12.13 19.78 4.78
C MET A 322 -12.49 19.38 6.20
N ILE A 323 -11.54 19.25 7.11
CA ILE A 323 -11.85 18.97 8.53
C ILE A 323 -12.62 20.12 9.19
N ASP A 324 -12.34 21.36 8.83
CA ASP A 324 -13.08 22.53 9.33
C ASP A 324 -14.53 22.55 8.87
N ARG A 325 -14.78 22.17 7.62
CA ARG A 325 -16.16 22.04 7.12
C ARG A 325 -16.87 20.88 7.76
N LEU A 326 -16.19 19.73 7.80
CA LEU A 326 -16.70 18.48 8.36
C LEU A 326 -17.19 18.70 9.79
N SER A 327 -16.33 19.24 10.67
CA SER A 327 -16.63 19.45 12.10
C SER A 327 -17.77 20.44 12.40
N ARG A 328 -18.24 21.19 11.39
CA ARG A 328 -19.40 22.12 11.50
C ARG A 328 -20.72 21.50 11.06
N CYS A 329 -20.68 20.37 10.37
CA CYS A 329 -21.85 19.62 9.95
C CYS A 329 -22.36 18.69 11.09
N PRO A 330 -23.54 18.05 10.98
CA PRO A 330 -23.98 17.05 11.94
C PRO A 330 -23.03 15.84 12.00
N ALA A 331 -22.55 15.45 13.17
CA ALA A 331 -21.46 14.48 13.34
C ALA A 331 -21.72 13.11 12.66
N GLY A 332 -22.75 12.40 13.11
CA GLY A 332 -23.08 11.05 12.64
C GLY A 332 -23.35 10.97 11.13
N PRO A 333 -24.35 11.71 10.60
CA PRO A 333 -24.70 11.63 9.18
C PRO A 333 -23.54 11.99 8.25
N THR A 334 -22.77 13.02 8.60
CA THR A 334 -21.69 13.52 7.74
C THR A 334 -20.53 12.53 7.66
N LEU A 335 -20.03 12.04 8.80
CA LEU A 335 -18.89 11.11 8.79
C LEU A 335 -19.30 9.73 8.26
N THR A 336 -20.53 9.28 8.54
CA THR A 336 -21.06 8.04 7.94
C THR A 336 -21.06 8.14 6.43
N LEU A 337 -21.56 9.26 5.87
CA LEU A 337 -21.54 9.47 4.44
C LEU A 337 -20.13 9.54 3.85
N SER A 338 -19.18 10.16 4.56
CA SER A 338 -17.78 10.14 4.13
C SER A 338 -17.22 8.72 4.02
N VAL A 339 -17.53 7.86 4.99
CA VAL A 339 -17.12 6.46 4.93
C VAL A 339 -17.84 5.73 3.81
N VAL A 340 -19.13 5.98 3.58
CA VAL A 340 -19.86 5.40 2.43
C VAL A 340 -19.18 5.78 1.12
N THR A 341 -18.85 7.05 0.92
CA THR A 341 -18.14 7.50 -0.29
C THR A 341 -16.76 6.84 -0.41
N TYR A 342 -15.98 6.79 0.68
CA TYR A 342 -14.70 6.07 0.72
C TYR A 342 -14.85 4.59 0.34
N LEU A 343 -15.87 3.91 0.86
CA LEU A 343 -16.13 2.49 0.56
C LEU A 343 -16.53 2.29 -0.90
N VAL A 344 -17.40 3.14 -1.44
CA VAL A 344 -17.77 3.09 -2.86
C VAL A 344 -16.53 3.21 -3.75
N GLU A 345 -15.63 4.14 -3.44
CA GLU A 345 -14.40 4.32 -4.20
C GLU A 345 -13.40 3.15 -4.03
N ILE A 346 -13.28 2.58 -2.83
CA ILE A 346 -12.50 1.36 -2.58
C ILE A 346 -13.05 0.18 -3.39
N PHE A 347 -14.36 -0.07 -3.33
CA PHE A 347 -14.99 -1.16 -4.08
C PHE A 347 -14.85 -0.96 -5.58
N PHE A 348 -15.03 0.27 -6.07
CA PHE A 348 -14.78 0.59 -7.47
C PHE A 348 -13.34 0.25 -7.87
N SER A 349 -12.34 0.61 -7.06
CA SER A 349 -10.94 0.27 -7.32
C SER A 349 -10.62 -1.22 -7.20
N VAL A 350 -11.36 -1.98 -6.41
CA VAL A 350 -11.25 -3.43 -6.39
C VAL A 350 -11.80 -3.99 -7.70
N TRP A 351 -12.97 -3.53 -8.12
CA TRP A 351 -13.65 -4.03 -9.31
C TRP A 351 -12.95 -3.68 -10.62
N THR A 352 -12.17 -2.59 -10.69
CA THR A 352 -11.36 -2.31 -11.88
C THR A 352 -10.33 -3.40 -12.19
N VAL A 353 -9.92 -4.18 -11.17
CA VAL A 353 -8.91 -5.24 -11.27
C VAL A 353 -9.56 -6.62 -11.18
N ALA A 354 -10.45 -6.82 -10.20
CA ALA A 354 -11.12 -8.08 -9.91
C ALA A 354 -12.44 -8.27 -10.69
N TYR A 355 -12.67 -7.50 -11.76
CA TYR A 355 -13.94 -7.49 -12.49
C TYR A 355 -14.40 -8.88 -12.94
N ASN A 356 -13.47 -9.79 -13.25
CA ASN A 356 -13.79 -11.15 -13.72
C ASN A 356 -14.32 -12.08 -12.61
N PHE A 357 -14.27 -11.64 -11.35
CA PHE A 357 -14.63 -12.43 -10.17
C PHE A 357 -15.82 -11.86 -9.40
N VAL A 358 -16.32 -10.68 -9.79
CA VAL A 358 -17.37 -9.97 -9.04
C VAL A 358 -18.56 -9.65 -9.94
N PRO A 359 -19.81 -9.95 -9.50
CA PRO A 359 -21.01 -9.58 -10.26
C PRO A 359 -21.06 -8.07 -10.56
N GLY A 360 -21.23 -7.72 -11.85
CA GLY A 360 -21.25 -6.33 -12.31
C GLY A 360 -19.89 -5.65 -12.41
N GLY A 361 -18.79 -6.36 -12.11
CA GLY A 361 -17.43 -5.82 -12.24
C GLY A 361 -17.09 -5.37 -13.66
N GLU A 362 -17.69 -6.00 -14.67
CA GLU A 362 -17.57 -5.66 -16.10
C GLU A 362 -17.84 -4.18 -16.42
N PHE A 363 -18.71 -3.50 -15.65
CA PHE A 363 -19.00 -2.07 -15.86
C PHE A 363 -17.86 -1.14 -15.43
N THR A 364 -16.97 -1.65 -14.59
CA THR A 364 -15.82 -0.90 -14.03
C THR A 364 -14.48 -1.40 -14.57
N ARG A 365 -14.50 -2.44 -15.40
CA ARG A 365 -13.33 -3.07 -16.01
C ARG A 365 -12.43 -2.00 -16.63
N GLU A 366 -11.20 -1.90 -16.13
CA GLU A 366 -10.17 -1.00 -16.65
C GLU A 366 -10.52 0.51 -16.62
N HIS A 367 -11.59 0.90 -15.91
CA HIS A 367 -12.15 2.26 -15.90
C HIS A 367 -11.73 3.08 -14.66
N THR A 368 -10.42 3.14 -14.38
CA THR A 368 -9.92 4.04 -13.33
C THR A 368 -10.13 5.52 -13.66
N ASP A 369 -10.28 5.86 -14.93
CA ASP A 369 -10.69 7.19 -15.38
C ASP A 369 -12.07 7.61 -14.85
N TYR A 370 -13.05 6.69 -14.80
CA TYR A 370 -14.36 6.97 -14.20
C TYR A 370 -14.26 7.24 -12.71
N LEU A 371 -13.44 6.46 -11.99
CA LEU A 371 -13.16 6.67 -10.57
C LEU A 371 -12.50 8.03 -10.33
N ILE A 372 -11.51 8.41 -11.14
CA ILE A 372 -10.86 9.73 -11.08
C ILE A 372 -11.88 10.85 -11.30
N GLY A 373 -12.74 10.72 -12.32
CA GLY A 373 -13.80 11.69 -12.59
C GLY A 373 -14.77 11.85 -11.41
N PHE A 374 -15.22 10.73 -10.84
CA PHE A 374 -16.07 10.71 -9.67
C PHE A 374 -15.42 11.41 -8.46
N MET A 375 -14.16 11.09 -8.16
CA MET A 375 -13.41 11.69 -7.05
C MET A 375 -13.24 13.21 -7.23
N VAL A 376 -12.87 13.67 -8.43
CA VAL A 376 -12.69 15.10 -8.73
C VAL A 376 -13.99 15.88 -8.50
N VAL A 377 -15.13 15.32 -8.94
CA VAL A 377 -16.46 15.89 -8.71
C VAL A 377 -16.78 15.91 -7.22
N CYS A 378 -16.57 14.81 -6.50
CA CYS A 378 -16.84 14.71 -5.07
C CYS A 378 -16.02 15.72 -4.24
N LEU A 379 -14.72 15.84 -4.52
CA LEU A 379 -13.84 16.85 -3.91
C LEU A 379 -14.34 18.28 -4.20
N GLY A 380 -14.74 18.56 -5.45
CA GLY A 380 -15.32 19.84 -5.84
C GLY A 380 -16.63 20.15 -5.10
N LEU A 381 -17.50 19.17 -4.95
CA LEU A 381 -18.73 19.30 -4.17
C LEU A 381 -18.42 19.67 -2.71
N GLY A 382 -17.51 18.96 -2.04
CA GLY A 382 -17.13 19.26 -0.65
C GLY A 382 -16.51 20.65 -0.45
N LEU A 383 -15.70 21.11 -1.43
CA LEU A 383 -15.01 22.40 -1.37
C LEU A 383 -15.89 23.61 -1.72
N PHE A 384 -16.87 23.45 -2.62
CA PHE A 384 -17.55 24.61 -3.22
C PHE A 384 -19.05 24.71 -2.93
N THR A 385 -19.71 23.64 -2.48
CA THR A 385 -21.13 23.74 -2.10
C THR A 385 -21.29 24.50 -0.78
N SER A 386 -22.10 25.56 -0.82
CA SER A 386 -22.34 26.54 0.25
C SER A 386 -21.12 27.41 0.65
N SER A 387 -20.85 28.44 -0.17
CA SER A 387 -19.71 29.36 -0.04
C SER A 387 -20.13 30.81 0.28
N SER A 388 -21.02 31.03 1.24
CA SER A 388 -21.24 32.39 1.79
C SER A 388 -20.47 32.64 3.10
N VAL A 389 -19.70 31.65 3.59
CA VAL A 389 -19.07 31.69 4.90
C VAL A 389 -17.56 31.72 4.76
N LYS A 390 -16.95 32.87 5.05
CA LYS A 390 -15.51 32.92 5.33
C LYS A 390 -15.28 32.18 6.65
N VAL A 391 -14.63 31.02 6.58
CA VAL A 391 -14.13 30.26 7.73
C VAL A 391 -13.20 31.19 8.53
N PRO A 392 -13.54 31.60 9.78
CA PRO A 392 -12.67 32.46 10.56
C PRO A 392 -11.49 31.64 11.09
N GLY A 393 -10.46 31.47 10.25
CA GLY A 393 -9.27 30.70 10.56
C GLY A 393 -9.50 29.18 10.56
N HIS A 394 -8.44 28.44 10.20
CA HIS A 394 -8.49 26.98 10.16
C HIS A 394 -8.29 26.36 11.54
N THR A 395 -8.97 25.26 11.88
CA THR A 395 -8.75 24.53 13.15
C THR A 395 -7.28 24.20 13.30
N ALA A 396 -6.62 23.74 12.23
CA ALA A 396 -5.19 23.43 12.18
C ALA A 396 -4.26 24.60 12.56
N PHE A 397 -4.69 25.85 12.39
CA PHE A 397 -3.87 27.06 12.62
C PHE A 397 -4.55 28.08 13.55
N SER A 398 -5.62 27.68 14.24
CA SER A 398 -6.49 28.54 15.06
C SER A 398 -5.77 29.14 16.27
N LEU A 399 -4.61 28.59 16.65
CA LEU A 399 -3.82 29.03 17.80
C LEU A 399 -2.58 29.81 17.31
N LYS A 400 -2.47 31.09 17.70
CA LYS A 400 -1.40 32.02 17.24
C LYS A 400 0.01 31.73 17.77
N LYS A 401 0.12 31.24 19.03
CA LYS A 401 1.40 31.06 19.75
C LYS A 401 1.93 29.63 19.95
N PRO A 402 1.26 28.53 19.51
CA PRO A 402 1.83 27.18 19.65
C PRO A 402 2.02 26.39 18.34
N ASN A 403 1.96 27.03 17.17
CA ASN A 403 2.24 26.36 15.88
C ASN A 403 3.65 25.77 15.79
N GLY A 404 4.61 26.20 16.62
CA GLY A 404 5.98 25.67 16.62
C GLY A 404 6.08 24.19 17.01
N THR A 405 5.31 23.74 18.02
CA THR A 405 5.44 22.36 18.55
C THR A 405 4.97 21.32 17.54
N VAL A 406 3.77 21.48 16.96
CA VAL A 406 3.23 20.52 15.98
C VAL A 406 4.00 20.55 14.67
N LYS A 407 4.47 21.72 14.23
CA LYS A 407 5.35 21.84 13.05
C LYS A 407 6.71 21.21 13.31
N GLY A 408 7.24 21.34 14.53
CA GLY A 408 8.45 20.65 14.96
C GLY A 408 8.27 19.13 15.01
N ALA A 409 7.12 18.64 15.49
CA ALA A 409 6.79 17.22 15.48
C ALA A 409 6.65 16.68 14.04
N LEU A 410 5.96 17.40 13.15
CA LEU A 410 5.87 17.07 11.72
C LEU A 410 7.25 17.04 11.07
N LEU A 411 8.06 18.09 11.28
CA LEU A 411 9.43 18.16 10.76
C LEU A 411 10.28 17.00 11.29
N CYS A 412 10.13 16.63 12.56
CA CYS A 412 10.80 15.47 13.15
C CYS A 412 10.41 14.18 12.40
N MET A 413 9.11 13.93 12.15
CA MET A 413 8.69 12.75 11.38
C MET A 413 9.21 12.75 9.95
N VAL A 414 9.25 13.91 9.28
CA VAL A 414 9.85 14.04 7.94
C VAL A 414 11.34 13.74 7.98
N LEU A 415 12.09 14.33 8.92
CA LEU A 415 13.53 14.08 9.07
C LEU A 415 13.82 12.62 9.42
N LEU A 416 12.99 11.98 10.25
CA LEU A 416 13.08 10.54 10.54
C LEU A 416 12.85 9.70 9.27
N GLY A 417 11.87 10.06 8.44
CA GLY A 417 11.63 9.40 7.15
C GLY A 417 12.79 9.58 6.18
N LEU A 418 13.32 10.81 6.05
CA LEU A 418 14.50 11.10 5.22
C LEU A 418 15.74 10.34 5.71
N GLY A 419 15.93 10.23 7.03
CA GLY A 419 16.97 9.41 7.66
C GLY A 419 16.84 7.93 7.29
N GLY A 420 15.60 7.41 7.22
CA GLY A 420 15.33 6.05 6.76
C GLY A 420 15.80 5.80 5.32
N PHE A 421 15.49 6.71 4.38
CA PHE A 421 16.00 6.61 3.01
C PHE A 421 17.52 6.66 2.95
N LEU A 422 18.16 7.59 3.67
CA LEU A 422 19.62 7.70 3.73
C LEU A 422 20.26 6.42 4.30
N SER A 423 19.69 5.85 5.36
CA SER A 423 20.20 4.60 5.96
C SER A 423 20.11 3.39 5.03
N ARG A 424 19.18 3.44 4.07
CA ARG A 424 18.92 2.38 3.08
C ARG A 424 19.63 2.66 1.75
N GLN A 425 20.44 3.71 1.62
CA GLN A 425 21.27 3.89 0.44
C GLN A 425 22.48 2.97 0.53
N ASP A 426 22.56 2.03 -0.40
CA ASP A 426 23.69 1.13 -0.54
C ASP A 426 24.26 1.20 -1.96
N PRO A 427 25.41 1.87 -2.16
CA PRO A 427 26.05 1.96 -3.47
C PRO A 427 26.60 0.62 -3.97
N ASN A 428 26.78 -0.36 -3.08
CA ASN A 428 27.27 -1.70 -3.42
C ASN A 428 26.15 -2.74 -3.57
N ARG A 429 24.88 -2.33 -3.51
CA ARG A 429 23.73 -3.25 -3.50
C ARG A 429 23.78 -4.28 -4.63
N TYR A 430 24.19 -3.85 -5.82
CA TYR A 430 24.24 -4.66 -7.03
C TYR A 430 25.63 -5.26 -7.31
N ASN A 431 26.60 -5.09 -6.40
CA ASN A 431 27.93 -5.68 -6.53
C ASN A 431 27.89 -7.15 -6.09
N HIS A 432 27.34 -8.00 -6.94
CA HIS A 432 27.40 -9.44 -6.74
C HIS A 432 28.81 -9.96 -7.05
N PRO A 433 29.29 -10.96 -6.29
CA PRO A 433 30.57 -11.61 -6.58
C PRO A 433 30.56 -12.19 -8.00
N VAL A 434 31.66 -11.98 -8.72
CA VAL A 434 31.83 -12.52 -10.07
C VAL A 434 31.68 -14.04 -10.01
N LYS A 435 30.72 -14.58 -10.76
CA LYS A 435 30.55 -16.03 -10.84
C LYS A 435 31.80 -16.68 -11.44
N TYR A 436 32.19 -17.81 -10.85
CA TYR A 436 33.22 -18.68 -11.39
C TYR A 436 32.89 -19.17 -12.81
N SER A 437 31.61 -19.46 -13.10
CA SER A 437 31.11 -19.77 -14.44
C SER A 437 30.25 -18.60 -14.96
N PRO A 438 30.84 -17.66 -15.73
CA PRO A 438 30.16 -16.42 -16.12
C PRO A 438 29.01 -16.65 -17.11
N LYS A 439 28.95 -17.82 -17.77
CA LYS A 439 27.93 -18.23 -18.74
C LYS A 439 26.89 -19.19 -18.18
N THR A 440 26.83 -19.38 -16.85
CA THR A 440 25.82 -20.23 -16.20
C THR A 440 24.92 -19.39 -15.31
N PHE A 441 23.61 -19.55 -15.45
CA PHE A 441 22.63 -18.86 -14.62
C PHE A 441 21.47 -19.77 -14.20
N ARG A 442 20.81 -19.38 -13.11
CA ARG A 442 19.63 -20.01 -12.54
C ARG A 442 18.45 -19.06 -12.64
N ALA A 443 17.34 -19.57 -13.14
CA ALA A 443 16.08 -18.84 -13.23
C ALA A 443 15.02 -19.53 -12.38
N ALA A 444 14.22 -18.76 -11.66
CA ALA A 444 13.10 -19.23 -10.86
C ALA A 444 11.82 -18.47 -11.18
N ILE A 445 10.68 -19.15 -11.02
CA ILE A 445 9.33 -18.63 -11.11
C ILE A 445 8.56 -19.06 -9.88
N TRP A 446 7.71 -18.17 -9.37
CA TRP A 446 6.82 -18.47 -8.25
C TRP A 446 5.62 -17.53 -8.22
N THR A 447 4.40 -18.07 -8.06
CA THR A 447 3.24 -17.25 -7.70
C THR A 447 3.28 -16.87 -6.23
N TYR A 448 3.45 -15.57 -5.97
CA TYR A 448 3.85 -15.05 -4.67
C TYR A 448 2.69 -14.66 -3.75
N HIS A 449 1.45 -14.75 -4.25
CA HIS A 449 0.23 -14.54 -3.48
C HIS A 449 0.26 -13.23 -2.66
N PHE A 450 0.72 -12.14 -3.28
CA PHE A 450 0.86 -10.79 -2.71
C PHE A 450 1.67 -10.70 -1.40
N GLY A 451 2.52 -11.69 -1.11
CA GLY A 451 3.34 -11.73 0.10
C GLY A 451 2.58 -12.18 1.37
N TYR A 452 1.43 -12.85 1.21
CA TYR A 452 0.74 -13.55 2.27
C TYR A 452 1.07 -15.05 2.24
N ASP A 453 1.03 -15.69 3.41
CA ASP A 453 1.03 -17.15 3.50
C ASP A 453 -0.40 -17.73 3.38
N ASN A 454 -0.51 -19.06 3.35
CA ASN A 454 -1.81 -19.75 3.23
C ASN A 454 -2.75 -19.54 4.43
N LYS A 455 -2.29 -18.84 5.48
CA LYS A 455 -3.07 -18.46 6.66
C LYS A 455 -3.42 -16.97 6.64
N GLY A 456 -2.95 -16.19 5.65
CA GLY A 456 -3.19 -14.75 5.47
C GLY A 456 -2.21 -13.86 6.24
N TRP A 457 -1.08 -14.40 6.70
CA TRP A 457 -0.08 -13.69 7.48
C TRP A 457 1.02 -13.21 6.56
N PRO A 458 1.59 -12.01 6.78
CA PRO A 458 2.74 -11.57 6.00
C PRO A 458 3.86 -12.61 6.02
N SER A 459 4.33 -13.01 4.83
CA SER A 459 5.28 -14.11 4.66
C SER A 459 6.70 -13.66 4.30
N LEU A 460 6.92 -12.35 4.19
CA LEU A 460 8.10 -11.69 3.61
C LEU A 460 9.45 -12.31 4.01
N GLU A 461 9.78 -12.39 5.30
CA GLU A 461 11.10 -12.90 5.73
C GLU A 461 11.28 -14.38 5.38
N ARG A 462 10.23 -15.20 5.48
CA ARG A 462 10.27 -16.61 5.06
C ARG A 462 10.42 -16.74 3.55
N SER A 463 9.73 -15.88 2.81
CA SER A 463 9.81 -15.80 1.35
C SER A 463 11.18 -15.34 0.88
N PHE A 464 11.79 -14.35 1.52
CA PHE A 464 13.18 -13.96 1.30
C PHE A 464 14.14 -15.14 1.53
N GLN A 465 13.98 -15.87 2.64
CA GLN A 465 14.82 -17.03 2.93
C GLN A 465 14.69 -18.08 1.82
N LEU A 466 13.47 -18.46 1.44
CA LEU A 466 13.21 -19.39 0.34
C LEU A 466 13.92 -18.94 -0.95
N LEU A 467 13.67 -17.69 -1.37
CA LEU A 467 14.24 -17.14 -2.62
C LEU A 467 15.78 -17.08 -2.56
N ASN A 468 16.36 -16.71 -1.42
CA ASN A 468 17.80 -16.71 -1.22
C ASN A 468 18.38 -18.12 -1.26
N ASP A 469 17.72 -19.10 -0.65
CA ASP A 469 18.15 -20.50 -0.63
C ASP A 469 18.15 -21.14 -2.02
N THR A 470 17.26 -20.70 -2.93
CA THR A 470 17.30 -21.18 -4.32
C THR A 470 18.64 -20.87 -5.00
N GLY A 471 19.30 -19.79 -4.58
CA GLY A 471 20.49 -19.28 -5.25
C GLY A 471 20.22 -18.82 -6.70
N ALA A 472 18.96 -18.54 -7.06
CA ALA A 472 18.59 -18.05 -8.37
C ALA A 472 19.27 -16.72 -8.70
N ASP A 473 19.56 -16.49 -9.98
CA ASP A 473 20.12 -15.23 -10.50
C ASP A 473 19.07 -14.35 -11.14
N PHE A 474 17.99 -14.98 -11.59
CA PHE A 474 16.80 -14.36 -12.13
C PHE A 474 15.59 -14.99 -11.46
N ILE A 475 14.71 -14.17 -10.91
CA ILE A 475 13.49 -14.60 -10.24
C ILE A 475 12.36 -13.81 -10.88
N THR A 476 11.27 -14.48 -11.25
CA THR A 476 10.01 -13.83 -11.55
C THR A 476 8.97 -14.21 -10.51
N LEU A 477 8.26 -13.23 -10.00
CA LEU A 477 7.20 -13.40 -9.02
C LEU A 477 5.88 -12.93 -9.62
N LEU A 478 4.88 -13.80 -9.57
CA LEU A 478 3.54 -13.52 -10.09
C LEU A 478 2.61 -13.17 -8.92
N GLU A 479 1.48 -12.52 -9.20
CA GLU A 479 0.59 -11.99 -8.14
C GLU A 479 1.37 -11.09 -7.16
N SER A 480 2.19 -10.21 -7.71
CA SER A 480 3.20 -9.46 -6.97
C SER A 480 2.83 -7.99 -6.72
N ASP A 481 1.72 -7.48 -7.29
CA ASP A 481 1.33 -6.09 -7.11
C ASP A 481 0.40 -5.90 -5.89
N ALA A 482 1.04 -5.66 -4.74
CA ALA A 482 0.37 -5.28 -3.50
C ALA A 482 0.28 -3.75 -3.28
N SER A 483 0.53 -2.94 -4.31
CA SER A 483 0.58 -1.46 -4.24
C SER A 483 -0.81 -0.81 -4.31
N LYS A 484 -1.85 -1.54 -3.89
CA LYS A 484 -3.25 -1.10 -3.88
C LYS A 484 -3.74 -0.99 -2.41
N PRO A 485 -4.68 -0.09 -2.08
CA PRO A 485 -5.07 0.15 -0.69
C PRO A 485 -5.73 -1.07 -0.03
N PHE A 486 -6.46 -1.87 -0.81
CA PHE A 486 -7.04 -3.14 -0.34
C PHE A 486 -6.02 -4.28 -0.25
N LEU A 487 -4.77 -4.11 -0.71
CA LEU A 487 -3.64 -5.02 -0.53
C LEU A 487 -2.55 -4.46 0.40
N GLY A 488 -2.81 -3.29 0.99
CA GLY A 488 -2.01 -2.70 2.06
C GLY A 488 -1.02 -1.63 1.62
N ASN A 489 -1.04 -1.25 0.33
CA ASN A 489 -0.06 -0.32 -0.27
C ASN A 489 1.38 -0.77 0.03
N ASN A 490 1.67 -2.03 -0.26
CA ASN A 490 2.96 -2.64 -0.01
C ASN A 490 3.77 -2.77 -1.31
N ASP A 491 5.01 -2.33 -1.28
CA ASP A 491 5.95 -2.44 -2.40
C ASP A 491 6.86 -3.65 -2.20
N LEU A 492 6.37 -4.81 -2.63
CA LEU A 492 7.08 -6.09 -2.54
C LEU A 492 8.39 -6.06 -3.34
N GLY A 493 8.39 -5.38 -4.49
CA GLY A 493 9.55 -5.26 -5.37
C GLY A 493 10.69 -4.48 -4.73
N MET A 494 10.38 -3.36 -4.06
CA MET A 494 11.37 -2.61 -3.29
C MET A 494 11.93 -3.46 -2.15
N TRP A 495 11.06 -4.13 -1.37
CA TRP A 495 11.52 -4.93 -0.23
C TRP A 495 12.42 -6.09 -0.64
N LEU A 496 12.00 -6.90 -1.62
CA LEU A 496 12.79 -8.04 -2.09
C LEU A 496 14.06 -7.60 -2.81
N GLY A 497 13.99 -6.57 -3.65
CA GLY A 497 15.15 -6.04 -4.37
C GLY A 497 16.25 -5.55 -3.42
N GLU A 498 15.88 -4.80 -2.38
CA GLU A 498 16.84 -4.34 -1.38
C GLU A 498 17.41 -5.48 -0.54
N ARG A 499 16.58 -6.45 -0.16
CA ARG A 499 16.97 -7.56 0.73
C ARG A 499 17.84 -8.62 0.02
N LEU A 500 17.55 -8.92 -1.25
CA LEU A 500 18.31 -9.85 -2.09
C LEU A 500 19.48 -9.19 -2.83
N GLY A 501 19.53 -7.85 -2.85
CA GLY A 501 20.51 -7.07 -3.60
C GLY A 501 20.29 -7.10 -5.11
N MET A 502 19.07 -7.36 -5.60
CA MET A 502 18.78 -7.59 -7.02
C MET A 502 18.17 -6.36 -7.69
N TYR A 503 18.47 -6.16 -8.98
CA TYR A 503 17.76 -5.23 -9.85
C TYR A 503 16.29 -5.59 -9.92
N VAL A 504 15.43 -4.56 -9.94
CA VAL A 504 13.98 -4.72 -9.89
C VAL A 504 13.37 -4.18 -11.18
N ASP A 505 12.58 -5.00 -11.86
CA ASP A 505 11.55 -4.54 -12.79
C ASP A 505 10.20 -4.90 -12.18
N PHE A 506 9.45 -3.87 -11.79
CA PHE A 506 8.17 -4.01 -11.10
C PHE A 506 7.08 -4.69 -11.96
N GLY A 507 7.24 -4.65 -13.29
CA GLY A 507 6.21 -5.04 -14.23
C GLY A 507 5.23 -3.91 -14.56
N PRO A 508 4.07 -4.24 -15.17
CA PRO A 508 3.04 -3.27 -15.48
C PRO A 508 2.72 -2.37 -14.28
N ALA A 509 2.42 -1.11 -14.56
CA ALA A 509 2.19 -0.14 -13.50
C ALA A 509 0.95 -0.52 -12.70
N THR A 510 0.88 -0.11 -11.44
CA THR A 510 -0.27 -0.40 -10.56
C THR A 510 -1.60 0.10 -11.14
N LYS A 511 -1.54 1.15 -11.96
CA LYS A 511 -2.69 1.72 -12.68
C LYS A 511 -3.15 0.91 -13.90
N ASP A 512 -2.40 -0.11 -14.31
CA ASP A 512 -2.68 -0.93 -15.50
C ASP A 512 -3.53 -2.17 -15.18
N HIS A 513 -4.15 -2.21 -13.99
CA HIS A 513 -5.20 -3.15 -13.59
C HIS A 513 -4.84 -4.64 -13.59
N THR A 514 -3.55 -4.98 -13.45
CA THR A 514 -3.10 -6.38 -13.34
C THR A 514 -2.85 -6.79 -11.88
N TRP A 515 -2.66 -8.09 -11.66
CA TRP A 515 -2.21 -8.65 -10.38
C TRP A 515 -0.69 -8.57 -10.16
N GLY A 516 0.06 -8.07 -11.14
CA GLY A 516 1.51 -7.89 -11.05
C GLY A 516 2.32 -9.07 -11.58
N ASN A 517 3.50 -8.72 -12.07
CA ASN A 517 4.50 -9.65 -12.60
C ASN A 517 5.87 -8.99 -12.37
N LEU A 518 6.57 -9.40 -11.32
CA LEU A 518 7.81 -8.77 -10.86
C LEU A 518 8.99 -9.58 -11.36
N ILE A 519 10.06 -8.89 -11.81
CA ILE A 519 11.35 -9.50 -12.11
C ILE A 519 12.39 -8.98 -11.12
N LEU A 520 13.18 -9.90 -10.57
CA LEU A 520 14.37 -9.64 -9.78
C LEU A 520 15.58 -10.27 -10.49
N SER A 521 16.65 -9.52 -10.70
CA SER A 521 17.87 -10.05 -11.31
C SER A 521 19.13 -9.62 -10.59
N LYS A 522 20.07 -10.54 -10.38
CA LYS A 522 21.44 -10.20 -9.95
C LYS A 522 22.22 -9.50 -11.06
N TYR A 523 21.76 -9.63 -12.30
CA TYR A 523 22.42 -9.08 -13.47
C TYR A 523 21.63 -7.88 -14.01
N PRO A 524 22.28 -6.90 -14.66
CA PRO A 524 21.59 -5.73 -15.19
C PRO A 524 20.48 -6.12 -16.18
N ILE A 525 19.27 -5.65 -15.91
CA ILE A 525 18.15 -5.66 -16.86
C ILE A 525 18.41 -4.51 -17.84
N VAL A 526 18.81 -4.82 -19.07
CA VAL A 526 19.21 -3.80 -20.05
C VAL A 526 18.04 -3.25 -20.84
N LYS A 527 16.98 -4.05 -20.97
CA LYS A 527 15.76 -3.68 -21.68
C LYS A 527 14.60 -4.45 -21.10
N SER A 528 13.45 -3.81 -20.96
CA SER A 528 12.21 -4.54 -20.77
C SER A 528 11.02 -3.81 -21.36
N LYS A 529 9.97 -4.57 -21.65
CA LYS A 529 8.68 -4.07 -22.13
C LYS A 529 7.58 -4.80 -21.40
N HIS A 530 6.65 -4.03 -20.85
CA HIS A 530 5.45 -4.53 -20.20
C HIS A 530 4.32 -4.66 -21.23
N HIS A 531 3.53 -5.71 -21.11
CA HIS A 531 2.43 -6.03 -22.00
C HIS A 531 1.19 -6.33 -21.17
N LEU A 532 0.08 -5.72 -21.55
CA LEU A 532 -1.25 -6.17 -21.16
C LEU A 532 -1.69 -7.14 -22.24
N LEU A 533 -1.84 -8.41 -21.86
CA LEU A 533 -2.09 -9.46 -22.85
C LEU A 533 -3.54 -9.39 -23.36
N PRO A 534 -3.81 -9.87 -24.59
CA PRO A 534 -5.15 -9.84 -25.15
C PRO A 534 -6.16 -10.56 -24.24
N SER A 535 -7.22 -9.86 -23.87
CA SER A 535 -8.29 -10.43 -23.04
C SER A 535 -9.66 -9.89 -23.45
N PRO A 536 -10.31 -10.46 -24.48
CA PRO A 536 -11.64 -10.02 -24.91
C PRO A 536 -12.73 -10.14 -23.83
N HIS A 537 -12.64 -11.14 -22.95
CA HIS A 537 -13.72 -11.46 -22.00
C HIS A 537 -13.23 -11.59 -20.56
N GLY A 538 -12.10 -12.23 -20.36
CA GLY A 538 -11.60 -12.65 -19.06
C GLY A 538 -10.63 -11.68 -18.39
N GLU A 539 -9.68 -12.26 -17.68
CA GLU A 539 -8.70 -11.54 -16.85
C GLU A 539 -7.60 -10.88 -17.68
N LEU A 540 -7.34 -9.60 -17.36
CA LEU A 540 -6.26 -8.82 -17.93
C LEU A 540 -4.90 -9.30 -17.38
N ALA A 541 -4.30 -10.21 -18.12
CA ALA A 541 -3.05 -10.87 -17.76
C ALA A 541 -1.81 -10.00 -18.04
N PRO A 542 -0.84 -9.90 -17.10
CA PRO A 542 0.43 -9.24 -17.34
C PRO A 542 1.46 -10.14 -18.06
N GLY A 543 2.23 -9.53 -18.97
CA GLY A 543 3.42 -10.12 -19.58
C GLY A 543 4.59 -9.16 -19.61
N ILE A 544 5.82 -9.68 -19.53
CA ILE A 544 7.05 -8.88 -19.66
C ILE A 544 7.98 -9.58 -20.63
N THR A 545 8.53 -8.82 -21.58
CA THR A 545 9.72 -9.22 -22.32
C THR A 545 10.91 -8.43 -21.80
N ALA A 546 11.95 -9.11 -21.36
CA ALA A 546 13.14 -8.49 -20.78
C ALA A 546 14.42 -9.06 -21.40
N THR A 547 15.48 -8.26 -21.45
CA THR A 547 16.82 -8.70 -21.83
C THR A 547 17.75 -8.45 -20.65
N VAL A 548 18.49 -9.47 -20.23
CA VAL A 548 19.42 -9.42 -19.10
C VAL A 548 20.83 -9.69 -19.59
N ASN A 549 21.80 -8.94 -19.07
CA ASN A 549 23.21 -9.07 -19.44
C ASN A 549 23.98 -9.97 -18.45
N TYR A 550 24.15 -11.25 -18.81
CA TYR A 550 24.98 -12.20 -18.07
C TYR A 550 26.43 -12.13 -18.54
N SER A 551 27.23 -11.32 -17.85
CA SER A 551 28.68 -11.23 -18.07
C SER A 551 29.08 -10.96 -19.53
N GLY A 552 28.33 -10.10 -20.22
CA GLY A 552 28.51 -9.76 -21.64
C GLY A 552 27.63 -10.55 -22.61
N SER A 553 26.93 -11.59 -22.15
CA SER A 553 25.99 -12.36 -22.96
C SER A 553 24.55 -11.92 -22.68
N LEU A 554 23.81 -11.56 -23.73
CA LEU A 554 22.40 -11.18 -23.61
C LEU A 554 21.51 -12.41 -23.62
N VAL A 555 20.58 -12.49 -22.66
CA VAL A 555 19.54 -13.52 -22.60
C VAL A 555 18.19 -12.82 -22.49
N ASP A 556 17.25 -13.21 -23.34
CA ASP A 556 15.88 -12.72 -23.33
C ASP A 556 15.00 -13.57 -22.40
N PHE A 557 14.07 -12.92 -21.70
CA PHE A 557 13.07 -13.55 -20.86
C PHE A 557 11.70 -13.11 -21.33
N VAL A 558 10.79 -14.07 -21.43
CA VAL A 558 9.36 -13.81 -21.60
C VAL A 558 8.67 -14.36 -20.36
N VAL A 559 8.18 -13.48 -19.50
CA VAL A 559 7.57 -13.86 -18.23
C VAL A 559 6.12 -13.44 -18.16
N THR A 560 5.25 -14.24 -17.57
CA THR A 560 3.80 -13.96 -17.59
C THR A 560 3.02 -14.63 -16.47
N HIS A 561 1.92 -14.00 -16.08
CA HIS A 561 0.80 -14.64 -15.41
C HIS A 561 -0.39 -14.67 -16.37
N MET A 562 -0.69 -15.82 -17.00
CA MET A 562 -1.86 -15.93 -17.89
C MET A 562 -3.16 -15.91 -17.10
N GLY A 563 -4.24 -15.47 -17.74
CA GLY A 563 -5.55 -15.42 -17.11
C GLY A 563 -6.08 -16.81 -16.71
N ASN A 564 -7.10 -16.80 -15.86
CA ASN A 564 -7.76 -18.02 -15.38
C ASN A 564 -8.30 -18.94 -16.51
N ASP A 565 -8.73 -20.13 -16.13
CA ASP A 565 -9.12 -21.19 -17.07
C ASP A 565 -10.53 -21.02 -17.67
N ARG A 566 -11.34 -20.08 -17.16
CA ARG A 566 -12.75 -19.85 -17.55
C ARG A 566 -12.87 -19.38 -19.01
N ASP A 567 -11.94 -18.54 -19.47
CA ASP A 567 -12.02 -17.89 -20.78
C ASP A 567 -11.03 -18.52 -21.80
N VAL A 568 -11.53 -19.50 -22.56
CA VAL A 568 -10.70 -20.29 -23.51
C VAL A 568 -10.12 -19.44 -24.65
N LEU A 569 -10.85 -18.43 -25.12
CA LEU A 569 -10.40 -17.52 -26.19
C LEU A 569 -9.24 -16.63 -25.72
N ASP A 570 -9.37 -16.07 -24.52
CA ASP A 570 -8.36 -15.22 -23.91
C ASP A 570 -7.03 -15.99 -23.79
N ARG A 571 -7.05 -17.19 -23.20
CA ARG A 571 -5.86 -18.04 -23.11
C ARG A 571 -5.24 -18.35 -24.48
N GLU A 572 -6.05 -18.53 -25.52
CA GLU A 572 -5.57 -18.76 -26.88
C GLU A 572 -4.79 -17.56 -27.41
N LEU A 573 -5.37 -16.36 -27.27
CA LEU A 573 -4.79 -15.12 -27.77
C LEU A 573 -3.54 -14.74 -26.99
N GLN A 574 -3.57 -14.93 -25.66
CA GLN A 574 -2.42 -14.75 -24.78
C GLN A 574 -1.27 -15.69 -25.17
N ALA A 575 -1.53 -16.98 -25.34
CA ALA A 575 -0.53 -17.96 -25.77
C ALA A 575 0.04 -17.62 -27.16
N LYS A 576 -0.80 -17.22 -28.13
CA LYS A 576 -0.36 -16.79 -29.46
C LYS A 576 0.55 -15.55 -29.40
N PHE A 577 0.18 -14.55 -28.61
CA PHE A 577 0.96 -13.33 -28.43
C PHE A 577 2.34 -13.64 -27.85
N LEU A 578 2.38 -14.37 -26.73
CA LEU A 578 3.61 -14.73 -26.02
C LEU A 578 4.51 -15.65 -26.85
N ALA A 579 3.93 -16.62 -27.58
CA ALA A 579 4.68 -17.46 -28.51
C ALA A 579 5.30 -16.64 -29.66
N ASN A 580 4.64 -15.58 -30.12
CA ASN A 580 5.21 -14.68 -31.12
C ASN A 580 6.38 -13.86 -30.55
N GLU A 581 6.27 -13.35 -29.32
CA GLU A 581 7.39 -12.69 -28.64
C GLU A 581 8.59 -13.63 -28.48
N LEU A 582 8.35 -14.89 -28.07
CA LEU A 582 9.38 -15.93 -28.01
C LEU A 582 10.03 -16.18 -29.36
N LYS A 583 9.23 -16.34 -30.42
CA LYS A 583 9.73 -16.57 -31.78
C LYS A 583 10.65 -15.43 -32.25
N ASN A 584 10.26 -14.20 -31.97
CA ASN A 584 10.97 -12.99 -32.42
C ASN A 584 12.24 -12.68 -31.61
N SER A 585 12.43 -13.32 -30.45
CA SER A 585 13.68 -13.21 -29.68
C SER A 585 14.86 -13.75 -30.49
N LYS A 586 15.90 -12.92 -30.63
CA LYS A 586 17.13 -13.24 -31.38
C LYS A 586 18.20 -13.89 -30.49
N ASN A 587 18.24 -13.48 -29.23
CA ASN A 587 19.15 -14.00 -28.21
C ASN A 587 18.70 -15.40 -27.74
N PRO A 588 19.53 -16.10 -26.95
CA PRO A 588 19.04 -17.16 -26.07
C PRO A 588 17.87 -16.68 -25.24
N ALA A 589 16.85 -17.53 -25.08
CA ALA A 589 15.61 -17.11 -24.43
C ALA A 589 15.08 -18.14 -23.45
N VAL A 590 14.45 -17.64 -22.38
CA VAL A 590 13.74 -18.42 -21.37
C VAL A 590 12.31 -17.89 -21.25
N PHE A 591 11.35 -18.79 -21.29
CA PHE A 591 9.96 -18.54 -20.93
C PHE A 591 9.74 -18.98 -19.48
N LEU A 592 9.18 -18.11 -18.65
CA LEU A 592 8.76 -18.40 -17.28
C LEU A 592 7.32 -17.94 -17.13
N GLY A 593 6.35 -18.85 -17.20
CA GLY A 593 4.95 -18.46 -17.24
C GLY A 593 4.06 -19.27 -16.33
N TYR A 594 3.08 -18.60 -15.71
CA TYR A 594 1.89 -19.26 -15.21
C TYR A 594 0.96 -19.52 -16.39
N VAL A 595 0.88 -20.77 -16.84
CA VAL A 595 0.03 -21.24 -17.94
C VAL A 595 -1.07 -22.12 -17.35
N THR A 596 -2.30 -21.65 -17.46
CA THR A 596 -3.53 -22.31 -16.96
C THR A 596 -3.99 -23.48 -17.82
N SER A 597 -3.04 -24.29 -18.32
CA SER A 597 -3.29 -25.42 -19.21
C SER A 597 -2.26 -26.53 -18.96
N SER A 598 -2.63 -27.81 -19.13
CA SER A 598 -1.71 -28.95 -18.90
C SER A 598 -0.61 -29.07 -19.97
N PRO A 599 0.47 -29.82 -19.69
CA PRO A 599 1.43 -30.22 -20.72
C PRO A 599 0.71 -30.99 -21.84
N GLY A 600 1.04 -30.71 -23.10
CA GLY A 600 0.36 -31.30 -24.26
C GLY A 600 -1.00 -30.70 -24.62
N SER A 601 -1.43 -29.63 -23.96
CA SER A 601 -2.61 -28.84 -24.35
C SER A 601 -2.36 -27.97 -25.59
N ARG A 602 -3.42 -27.31 -26.10
CA ARG A 602 -3.36 -26.33 -27.20
C ARG A 602 -2.29 -25.26 -26.93
N ASP A 603 -2.36 -24.61 -25.77
CA ASP A 603 -1.49 -23.48 -25.43
C ASP A 603 -0.05 -23.93 -25.24
N TYR A 604 0.15 -25.10 -24.62
CA TYR A 604 1.47 -25.74 -24.53
C TYR A 604 2.09 -25.94 -25.92
N TYR A 605 1.38 -26.56 -26.86
CA TYR A 605 1.89 -26.76 -28.22
C TYR A 605 2.07 -25.46 -29.00
N GLN A 606 1.28 -24.43 -28.69
CA GLN A 606 1.48 -23.10 -29.26
C GLN A 606 2.86 -22.56 -28.88
N PHE A 607 3.28 -22.69 -27.61
CA PHE A 607 4.62 -22.29 -27.18
C PHE A 607 5.71 -23.12 -27.85
N ILE A 608 5.61 -24.46 -27.79
CA ILE A 608 6.64 -25.35 -28.35
C ILE A 608 6.82 -25.12 -29.86
N ASN A 609 5.72 -25.12 -30.62
CA ASN A 609 5.79 -25.10 -32.07
C ASN A 609 6.01 -23.69 -32.63
N GLN A 610 5.19 -22.71 -32.21
CA GLN A 610 5.27 -21.35 -32.72
C GLN A 610 6.36 -20.55 -32.01
N GLY A 611 6.50 -20.69 -30.70
CA GLY A 611 7.56 -20.04 -29.92
C GLY A 611 8.94 -20.63 -30.16
N GLN A 612 9.01 -21.82 -30.78
CA GLN A 612 10.26 -22.54 -31.09
C GLN A 612 11.13 -22.76 -29.86
N VAL A 613 10.47 -23.10 -28.75
CA VAL A 613 11.12 -23.40 -27.46
C VAL A 613 11.00 -24.88 -27.13
N LYS A 614 11.95 -25.36 -26.32
CA LYS A 614 11.90 -26.67 -25.69
C LYS A 614 11.36 -26.53 -24.29
N ASP A 615 10.60 -27.52 -23.87
CA ASP A 615 10.19 -27.66 -22.48
C ASP A 615 11.39 -28.08 -21.61
N ILE A 616 11.47 -27.57 -20.36
CA ILE A 616 12.54 -27.92 -19.42
C ILE A 616 12.57 -29.43 -19.15
N ASP A 617 11.40 -30.07 -19.02
CA ASP A 617 11.26 -31.50 -18.77
C ASP A 617 9.91 -32.06 -19.23
N ALA A 618 9.89 -32.59 -20.45
CA ALA A 618 8.71 -33.23 -21.03
C ALA A 618 8.27 -34.52 -20.30
N THR A 619 9.06 -35.05 -19.37
CA THR A 619 8.68 -36.22 -18.55
C THR A 619 7.84 -35.83 -17.34
N ASP A 620 7.85 -34.56 -16.93
CA ASP A 620 7.03 -34.07 -15.83
C ASP A 620 5.64 -33.64 -16.35
N ARG A 621 4.72 -34.61 -16.30
CA ARG A 621 3.33 -34.48 -16.77
C ARG A 621 2.38 -33.92 -15.71
N GLU A 622 2.81 -33.84 -14.46
CA GLU A 622 2.02 -33.35 -13.32
C GLU A 622 2.27 -31.86 -13.05
N ARG A 623 2.95 -31.15 -13.96
CA ARG A 623 3.06 -29.70 -13.90
C ARG A 623 1.72 -29.08 -14.25
N TRP A 624 1.33 -28.16 -13.42
CA TRP A 624 0.21 -27.25 -13.61
C TRP A 624 0.67 -25.88 -13.11
N CYS A 625 0.03 -24.83 -13.59
CA CYS A 625 0.39 -23.45 -13.28
C CYS A 625 1.75 -23.04 -13.84
N GLU A 626 2.89 -23.49 -13.31
CA GLU A 626 4.20 -22.93 -13.64
C GLU A 626 4.96 -23.72 -14.72
N TYR A 627 5.47 -23.00 -15.72
CA TYR A 627 6.22 -23.55 -16.86
C TYR A 627 7.54 -22.83 -17.09
N ILE A 628 8.58 -23.64 -17.31
CA ILE A 628 9.88 -23.18 -17.78
C ILE A 628 10.12 -23.78 -19.17
N MET A 629 10.30 -22.92 -20.17
CA MET A 629 10.69 -23.33 -21.53
C MET A 629 11.89 -22.50 -21.99
N TYR A 630 12.66 -22.98 -22.97
CA TYR A 630 13.90 -22.31 -23.37
C TYR A 630 14.28 -22.58 -24.83
N LYS A 631 15.13 -21.72 -25.39
CA LYS A 631 15.80 -21.95 -26.68
C LYS A 631 17.21 -21.37 -26.69
N LYS A 632 18.08 -21.95 -27.53
CA LYS A 632 19.49 -21.56 -27.70
C LYS A 632 20.29 -21.56 -26.38
N LEU A 633 19.95 -22.47 -25.47
CA LEU A 633 20.60 -22.69 -24.19
C LEU A 633 20.83 -24.19 -23.99
N ILE A 634 21.81 -24.53 -23.15
CA ILE A 634 22.04 -25.90 -22.68
C ILE A 634 21.39 -26.03 -21.30
N ARG A 635 20.42 -26.94 -21.12
CA ARG A 635 19.84 -27.19 -19.79
C ARG A 635 20.80 -28.01 -18.94
N LEU A 636 20.93 -27.64 -17.66
CA LEU A 636 21.81 -28.28 -16.69
C LEU A 636 21.06 -28.85 -15.49
N GLY A 637 19.92 -28.26 -15.12
CA GLY A 637 19.13 -28.78 -14.02
C GLY A 637 17.71 -28.22 -13.97
N TYR A 638 16.83 -28.96 -13.32
CA TYR A 638 15.44 -28.59 -13.06
C TYR A 638 15.05 -29.04 -11.65
N ALA A 639 14.41 -28.15 -10.88
CA ALA A 639 13.92 -28.43 -9.55
C ALA A 639 12.56 -27.78 -9.30
N ARG A 640 11.73 -28.48 -8.54
CA ARG A 640 10.47 -28.00 -7.97
C ARG A 640 10.60 -28.03 -6.46
N VAL A 641 10.28 -26.92 -5.81
CA VAL A 641 10.37 -26.75 -4.35
C VAL A 641 8.96 -26.59 -3.80
N SER A 642 8.61 -27.42 -2.82
CA SER A 642 7.28 -27.40 -2.21
C SER A 642 6.96 -26.05 -1.57
N HIS A 643 5.68 -25.68 -1.63
CA HIS A 643 5.19 -24.38 -1.19
C HIS A 643 5.44 -24.07 0.29
N GLY A 644 5.61 -25.09 1.15
CA GLY A 644 6.00 -24.94 2.57
C GLY A 644 5.04 -24.07 3.40
N GLY A 645 3.79 -23.96 2.96
CA GLY A 645 2.77 -23.10 3.56
C GLY A 645 2.85 -21.61 3.20
N LEU A 646 3.81 -21.19 2.38
CA LEU A 646 3.99 -19.77 1.99
C LEU A 646 3.11 -19.31 0.82
N SER A 647 2.71 -20.25 -0.03
CA SER A 647 1.82 -20.01 -1.18
C SER A 647 1.02 -21.28 -1.44
N ASP A 648 0.01 -21.22 -2.29
CA ASP A 648 -0.71 -22.36 -2.83
C ASP A 648 0.06 -23.03 -3.99
N THR A 649 1.00 -22.31 -4.61
CA THR A 649 1.91 -22.86 -5.63
C THR A 649 3.29 -23.22 -5.07
N GLU A 650 3.87 -24.24 -5.70
CA GLU A 650 5.29 -24.57 -5.60
C GLU A 650 6.16 -23.50 -6.29
N LEU A 651 7.45 -23.46 -5.97
CA LEU A 651 8.43 -22.70 -6.74
C LEU A 651 9.09 -23.64 -7.75
N GLN A 652 9.22 -23.21 -9.02
CA GLN A 652 10.02 -23.92 -10.01
C GLN A 652 11.30 -23.18 -10.37
N MET A 653 12.39 -23.92 -10.59
CA MET A 653 13.67 -23.34 -11.00
C MET A 653 14.46 -24.24 -11.96
N ALA A 654 15.26 -23.59 -12.81
CA ALA A 654 16.12 -24.26 -13.78
C ALA A 654 17.51 -23.63 -13.84
N THR A 655 18.51 -24.46 -14.15
CA THR A 655 19.90 -24.02 -14.40
C THR A 655 20.21 -24.16 -15.89
N PHE A 656 20.76 -23.10 -16.48
CA PHE A 656 21.14 -23.05 -17.90
C PHE A 656 22.60 -22.65 -18.09
N GLN A 657 23.18 -23.11 -19.18
CA GLN A 657 24.44 -22.61 -19.71
C GLN A 657 24.23 -21.96 -21.08
N ILE A 658 24.81 -20.78 -21.24
CA ILE A 658 24.87 -20.05 -22.50
C ILE A 658 25.99 -20.68 -23.34
N PRO A 659 25.70 -21.23 -24.53
CA PRO A 659 26.72 -21.81 -25.40
C PRO A 659 27.64 -20.72 -25.98
N GLU A 660 28.84 -21.13 -26.42
CA GLU A 660 29.76 -20.24 -27.14
C GLU A 660 29.20 -19.83 -28.51
N ASP A 661 28.63 -20.80 -29.23
CA ASP A 661 27.90 -20.61 -30.48
C ASP A 661 26.44 -21.02 -30.28
N THR A 662 25.53 -20.06 -30.37
CA THR A 662 24.08 -20.29 -30.18
C THR A 662 23.41 -21.00 -31.35
N ASP A 663 24.05 -21.04 -32.51
CA ASP A 663 23.55 -21.69 -33.71
C ASP A 663 24.08 -23.13 -33.84
N HIS A 664 25.28 -23.40 -33.31
CA HIS A 664 25.89 -24.74 -33.28
C HIS A 664 26.22 -25.20 -31.85
N TYR A 665 25.20 -25.69 -31.13
CA TYR A 665 25.37 -26.31 -29.83
C TYR A 665 24.58 -27.61 -29.71
N LYS A 666 24.99 -28.47 -28.78
CA LYS A 666 24.25 -29.68 -28.42
C LYS A 666 23.75 -29.56 -26.98
N ASP A 667 22.45 -29.72 -26.84
CA ASP A 667 21.75 -29.69 -25.57
C ASP A 667 21.83 -31.04 -24.85
N ASN A 668 21.51 -31.07 -23.55
CA ASN A 668 21.54 -32.28 -22.73
C ASN A 668 20.16 -32.97 -22.75
N ASP A 669 20.13 -34.25 -23.10
CA ASP A 669 18.91 -35.07 -23.20
C ASP A 669 18.76 -36.08 -22.06
N LYS A 670 19.87 -36.52 -21.46
CA LYS A 670 19.90 -37.43 -20.32
C LYS A 670 19.93 -36.67 -19.00
N TYR A 671 19.35 -37.27 -17.95
CA TYR A 671 19.41 -36.72 -16.61
C TYR A 671 19.79 -37.78 -15.56
N VAL A 672 20.35 -37.29 -14.46
CA VAL A 672 20.57 -38.03 -13.21
C VAL A 672 19.87 -37.30 -12.06
N THR A 673 19.46 -38.04 -11.03
CA THR A 673 18.84 -37.47 -9.82
C THR A 673 19.79 -37.51 -8.62
N ASP A 674 20.89 -38.25 -8.71
CA ASP A 674 21.93 -38.31 -7.69
C ASP A 674 22.87 -37.10 -7.83
N PRO A 675 22.86 -36.14 -6.89
CA PRO A 675 23.71 -34.95 -6.96
C PRO A 675 25.21 -35.30 -6.93
N ASN A 676 25.60 -36.45 -6.38
CA ASN A 676 27.01 -36.86 -6.31
C ASN A 676 27.61 -37.15 -7.70
N LYS A 677 26.76 -37.40 -8.70
CA LYS A 677 27.18 -37.63 -10.10
C LYS A 677 27.31 -36.32 -10.90
N VAL A 678 27.18 -35.18 -10.23
CA VAL A 678 27.14 -33.85 -10.83
C VAL A 678 28.20 -32.99 -10.15
N ASP A 679 28.86 -32.14 -10.92
CA ASP A 679 29.78 -31.13 -10.40
C ASP A 679 29.06 -30.25 -9.36
N GLU A 680 29.70 -30.02 -8.23
CA GLU A 680 29.18 -29.25 -7.09
C GLU A 680 28.61 -27.89 -7.52
N LYS A 681 29.26 -27.23 -8.49
CA LYS A 681 28.82 -25.91 -9.01
C LYS A 681 27.45 -25.93 -9.69
N HIS A 682 26.98 -27.09 -10.14
CA HIS A 682 25.70 -27.26 -10.81
C HIS A 682 24.62 -27.83 -9.88
N ARG A 683 24.98 -28.24 -8.66
CA ARG A 683 24.03 -28.78 -7.68
C ARG A 683 23.10 -27.69 -7.16
N PHE A 684 21.83 -28.04 -6.99
CA PHE A 684 20.90 -27.20 -6.24
C PHE A 684 21.22 -27.25 -4.74
N ASN A 685 20.71 -26.27 -3.99
CA ASN A 685 21.00 -26.16 -2.56
C ASN A 685 20.51 -27.41 -1.79
N GLU A 686 21.41 -28.02 -1.04
CA GLU A 686 21.14 -29.26 -0.28
C GLU A 686 20.14 -29.04 0.88
N ARG A 687 19.87 -27.78 1.26
CA ARG A 687 18.84 -27.41 2.28
C ARG A 687 17.47 -28.02 1.97
N PHE A 688 17.10 -28.13 0.69
CA PHE A 688 15.81 -28.69 0.29
C PHE A 688 15.76 -30.23 0.37
N GLY A 689 16.86 -30.87 0.76
CA GLY A 689 16.93 -32.29 1.10
C GLY A 689 16.73 -33.23 -0.10
N ARG A 690 16.15 -34.40 0.16
CA ARG A 690 15.71 -35.34 -0.89
C ARG A 690 14.25 -35.09 -1.24
N TYR A 691 13.89 -35.46 -2.45
CA TYR A 691 12.54 -35.22 -2.94
C TYR A 691 11.49 -36.05 -2.21
N THR A 692 10.33 -35.45 -1.99
CA THR A 692 9.12 -36.14 -1.54
C THR A 692 8.30 -36.58 -2.73
N VAL A 693 7.76 -37.80 -2.69
CA VAL A 693 6.83 -38.31 -3.71
C VAL A 693 5.47 -37.69 -3.48
N GLY A 694 4.89 -37.07 -4.51
CA GLY A 694 3.61 -36.37 -4.43
C GLY A 694 3.69 -34.98 -3.80
N HIS A 695 2.53 -34.36 -3.61
CA HIS A 695 2.41 -33.06 -2.95
C HIS A 695 2.85 -33.13 -1.48
N ASN A 696 3.75 -32.23 -1.10
CA ASN A 696 4.26 -32.12 0.26
C ASN A 696 3.43 -31.10 1.07
N TRP A 697 2.69 -31.58 2.06
CA TRP A 697 1.87 -30.77 2.96
C TRP A 697 2.60 -30.33 4.24
N ILE A 698 3.87 -30.69 4.39
CA ILE A 698 4.69 -30.27 5.54
C ILE A 698 5.03 -28.77 5.36
N GLU A 699 5.01 -28.00 6.45
CA GLU A 699 5.44 -26.59 6.50
C GLU A 699 6.97 -26.44 6.40
N GLU A 700 7.61 -27.22 5.53
CA GLU A 700 9.03 -27.18 5.21
C GLU A 700 9.21 -27.24 3.69
N HIS A 701 10.09 -26.38 3.15
CA HIS A 701 10.45 -26.41 1.75
C HIS A 701 11.37 -27.60 1.45
N ARG A 702 10.90 -28.49 0.58
CA ARG A 702 11.68 -29.64 0.10
C ARG A 702 11.57 -29.74 -1.40
N PHE A 703 12.51 -30.43 -2.03
CA PHE A 703 12.28 -30.83 -3.42
C PHE A 703 11.07 -31.77 -3.49
N HIS A 704 10.29 -31.72 -4.59
CA HIS A 704 9.15 -32.62 -4.76
C HIS A 704 8.95 -33.07 -6.22
N MET A 705 7.99 -33.96 -6.46
CA MET A 705 7.58 -34.44 -7.79
C MET A 705 8.74 -34.94 -8.67
N SER A 706 9.61 -35.78 -8.12
CA SER A 706 10.77 -36.43 -8.79
C SER A 706 11.95 -35.51 -9.18
N THR A 707 11.98 -34.29 -8.67
CA THR A 707 13.09 -33.34 -8.86
C THR A 707 13.94 -33.25 -7.58
N PRO A 708 15.23 -32.87 -7.58
CA PRO A 708 15.95 -32.24 -8.67
C PRO A 708 16.41 -33.26 -9.72
N LYS A 709 16.35 -32.83 -10.98
CA LYS A 709 16.93 -33.54 -12.11
C LYS A 709 18.11 -32.71 -12.64
N TYR A 710 19.23 -33.37 -12.88
CA TYR A 710 20.44 -32.77 -13.42
C TYR A 710 20.71 -33.33 -14.81
N PHE A 711 20.74 -32.46 -15.81
CA PHE A 711 20.89 -32.85 -17.21
C PHE A 711 22.36 -32.89 -17.60
N ILE A 712 22.81 -34.03 -18.13
CA ILE A 712 24.21 -34.31 -18.44
C ILE A 712 24.39 -34.68 -19.92
N HIS A 713 25.59 -34.45 -20.43
CA HIS A 713 25.93 -34.84 -21.78
C HIS A 713 26.07 -36.37 -21.90
N ARG A 714 25.72 -36.91 -23.06
CA ARG A 714 26.03 -38.29 -23.40
C ARG A 714 27.52 -38.40 -23.71
N GLU A 715 28.33 -38.88 -22.77
CA GLU A 715 29.67 -39.37 -23.10
C GLU A 715 29.55 -40.53 -24.11
N GLY A 716 30.48 -40.56 -25.07
CA GLY A 716 30.43 -41.43 -26.25
C GLY A 716 30.11 -42.89 -25.93
N SER A 717 29.16 -43.44 -26.70
CA SER A 717 29.01 -44.89 -26.89
C SER A 717 30.01 -45.38 -27.92
#